data_AF-A0A6A6SEA1-F1
#
_entry.id   AF-A0A6A6SEA1-F1
#
_cell.length_a   1.000
_cell.length_b   1.000
_cell.length_c   1.000
_cell.angle_alpha   90.00
_cell.angle_beta   90.00
_cell.angle_gamma   90.00
#
_symmetry.space_group_name_H-M   'P 1'
#
loop_
_entity.id
_entity.type
_entity.pdbx_description
1 polymer ?
#
loop_
_entity_poly.entity_id
_entity_poly.type
_entity_poly.pdbx_seq_one_letter_code
_entity_poly.pdbx_strand_id
1 'polypeptide(L)'
;MVRVQQTFNIASALVGWCGSAHALNSISGSRSVPLDLTPYFNNQGFGTYPGEASLGLLNESYPASNDTSPFYTSSTGILYHTPRYLGPSTPDNVICANQSIIVPASDEPYFAISLLHSCDLRKKTALGTLTFHYTDNTTSTAELRSEPWWAFLLVNVGEIVYPSYLGANSTNGNSSHIFESEYALAPGKTLSSVTFPDTANATVGRIHVFSMSLWKGRDVSVQSVRATQKSGSVAGSQTVEVIVNNAGMQCVSGRGLTVALVGNGVKTVVSGRIRRLCPGDQKKVDLSVIGNGTCDVAIVIREAVDGQQTYRQTFSDVALGLTSWDTSYANLARHESPSWFDDAKFGIFIHWGPYAVPSWGNSTPYENYAEWYWWYTTHPEGDKSGFRNHRLRTFGPEWNYDDTFSSFTTTQYNPQEWVDLIADAGAQYFVITTKHHDGFALFDAGKTTNRSALHYGPKRDLVKELFDAAKKYQPTLKRGTYFSLPEWFNPSWGKYGFAQYGPERPDGTTHPGIIARNPFTNLTEPYTGHIEVNDFIEDVMVPQMEILAYEYESDIMWCDAGASNGTANFASRWFEYARAAGRDVTINSRCGTAEANDFDTPEYATFATAQRRKWESNRGMDPFSYGFNQATPDEEYMNATVLVTTLVDMVSKNGNLLLNIGPKADGTIPQVEVATLREAGKWIKAHGEGIFNTTYWFWKAEVRDAKANVRFTQTDEAFYILSMERPVNGRLVVEAPIPILEGDVVTLLGTSGALEWGVEWGMENGVLTIGVDENAVDEVEHCWVFKIEYGA
;
A
#
# COMPACT_ATOMS: atom_id res chain seq x y z
N MET A 1 9.14 11.72 -32.21
CA MET A 1 9.53 10.30 -32.17
C MET A 1 10.94 10.14 -32.74
N VAL A 2 11.97 10.33 -31.93
CA VAL A 2 13.31 9.76 -32.13
C VAL A 2 13.77 9.41 -30.72
N ARG A 3 13.60 8.14 -30.33
CA ARG A 3 14.04 7.59 -29.04
C ARG A 3 15.56 7.47 -29.08
N VAL A 4 16.24 7.92 -28.04
CA VAL A 4 17.60 7.47 -27.77
C VAL A 4 17.51 5.97 -27.46
N GLN A 5 17.95 5.15 -28.41
CA GLN A 5 18.36 3.78 -28.15
C GLN A 5 19.51 3.87 -27.14
N GLN A 6 19.24 3.54 -25.88
CA GLN A 6 20.27 2.85 -25.12
C GLN A 6 20.35 1.44 -25.71
N THR A 7 21.36 1.23 -26.53
CA THR A 7 21.81 -0.08 -26.99
C THR A 7 22.27 -0.88 -25.78
N PHE A 8 21.33 -1.51 -25.09
CA PHE A 8 21.64 -2.70 -24.33
C PHE A 8 21.83 -3.84 -25.34
N ASN A 9 22.95 -4.54 -25.25
CA ASN A 9 23.19 -5.76 -26.01
C ASN A 9 22.13 -6.79 -25.61
N ILE A 10 21.06 -6.87 -26.41
CA ILE A 10 20.05 -7.93 -26.34
C ILE A 10 20.66 -9.15 -27.02
N ALA A 11 21.44 -9.90 -26.27
CA ALA A 11 21.84 -11.25 -26.63
C ALA A 11 21.59 -12.14 -25.41
N SER A 12 20.48 -12.87 -25.48
CA SER A 12 20.21 -14.08 -24.68
C SER A 12 20.09 -13.89 -23.16
N ALA A 13 18.95 -13.39 -22.70
CA ALA A 13 18.40 -13.74 -21.39
C ALA A 13 16.89 -13.45 -21.35
N LEU A 14 16.10 -14.34 -21.96
CA LEU A 14 14.69 -14.54 -21.56
C LEU A 14 14.74 -15.25 -20.20
N VAL A 15 14.80 -14.45 -19.14
CA VAL A 15 14.44 -14.87 -17.80
C VAL A 15 13.36 -13.87 -17.41
N GLY A 16 12.13 -14.32 -17.18
CA GLY A 16 11.19 -13.52 -16.42
C GLY A 16 11.80 -13.37 -15.04
N TRP A 17 12.24 -12.17 -14.67
CA TRP A 17 12.86 -11.94 -13.36
C TRP A 17 11.76 -11.90 -12.31
N CYS A 18 11.36 -13.10 -11.87
CA CYS A 18 10.87 -13.32 -10.52
C CYS A 18 11.93 -12.76 -9.55
N GLY A 19 11.49 -12.18 -8.43
CA GLY A 19 12.35 -12.15 -7.24
C GLY A 19 12.96 -13.54 -7.09
N SER A 20 14.29 -13.61 -7.12
CA SER A 20 15.01 -14.85 -7.36
C SER A 20 14.62 -15.93 -6.33
N ALA A 21 13.96 -16.97 -6.80
CA ALA A 21 14.00 -18.29 -6.19
C ALA A 21 13.95 -19.34 -7.30
N HIS A 22 15.04 -19.45 -8.08
CA HIS A 22 15.51 -20.78 -8.45
C HIS A 22 16.18 -21.39 -7.21
N ALA A 23 15.36 -21.68 -6.21
CA ALA A 23 15.57 -22.76 -5.30
C ALA A 23 14.25 -23.51 -5.35
N LEU A 24 14.30 -24.74 -5.83
CA LEU A 24 13.32 -25.73 -5.42
C LEU A 24 13.39 -25.72 -3.89
N ASN A 25 12.52 -24.94 -3.24
CA ASN A 25 12.04 -25.33 -1.92
C ASN A 25 11.39 -26.68 -2.18
N SER A 26 12.19 -27.75 -2.12
CA SER A 26 11.69 -29.11 -2.21
C SER A 26 10.95 -29.35 -0.91
N ILE A 27 9.72 -28.81 -0.82
CA ILE A 27 8.80 -29.19 0.23
C ILE A 27 8.41 -30.61 -0.14
N SER A 28 9.17 -31.60 0.33
CA SER A 28 8.69 -32.97 0.35
C SER A 28 7.39 -32.95 1.17
N GLY A 29 6.24 -33.10 0.50
CA GLY A 29 4.93 -32.98 1.15
C GLY A 29 4.32 -31.58 1.18
N SER A 30 4.54 -30.73 0.15
CA SER A 30 3.80 -29.46 0.01
C SER A 30 2.29 -29.66 0.16
N ARG A 31 1.68 -28.83 1.00
CA ARG A 31 0.22 -28.78 1.20
C ARG A 31 -0.49 -27.90 0.18
N SER A 32 0.26 -27.15 -0.64
CA SER A 32 -0.27 -26.39 -1.77
C SER A 32 -0.50 -27.32 -2.96
N VAL A 33 -1.71 -27.32 -3.50
CA VAL A 33 -2.16 -28.15 -4.61
C VAL A 33 -2.62 -27.24 -5.76
N PRO A 34 -1.80 -27.03 -6.80
CA PRO A 34 -2.24 -26.37 -8.02
C PRO A 34 -3.39 -27.13 -8.69
N LEU A 35 -4.41 -26.40 -9.15
CA LEU A 35 -5.53 -26.97 -9.90
C LEU A 35 -5.35 -26.73 -11.41
N ASP A 36 -5.65 -27.75 -12.20
CA ASP A 36 -5.65 -27.65 -13.65
C ASP A 36 -6.84 -26.80 -14.15
N LEU A 37 -6.54 -25.58 -14.56
CA LEU A 37 -7.52 -24.65 -15.14
C LEU A 37 -7.63 -24.78 -16.67
N THR A 38 -6.82 -25.61 -17.32
CA THR A 38 -6.78 -25.74 -18.79
C THR A 38 -8.16 -26.00 -19.41
N PRO A 39 -9.04 -26.84 -18.84
CA PRO A 39 -10.39 -27.06 -19.39
C PRO A 39 -11.29 -25.82 -19.39
N TYR A 40 -10.93 -24.78 -18.64
CA TYR A 40 -11.71 -23.55 -18.47
C TYR A 40 -11.13 -22.35 -19.21
N PHE A 41 -9.91 -22.45 -19.76
CA PHE A 41 -9.29 -21.36 -20.49
C PHE A 41 -10.12 -20.95 -21.71
N ASN A 42 -10.33 -19.64 -21.86
CA ASN A 42 -11.18 -19.06 -22.91
C ASN A 42 -10.60 -17.78 -23.53
N ASN A 43 -9.36 -17.41 -23.17
CA ASN A 43 -8.63 -16.29 -23.72
C ASN A 43 -7.14 -16.60 -23.86
N GLN A 44 -6.48 -15.94 -24.82
CA GLN A 44 -5.02 -15.97 -24.97
C GLN A 44 -4.44 -14.60 -24.57
N GLY A 45 -3.82 -14.55 -23.40
CA GLY A 45 -3.21 -13.36 -22.80
C GLY A 45 -1.71 -13.23 -23.05
N PHE A 46 -1.03 -14.27 -23.52
CA PHE A 46 0.41 -14.25 -23.82
C PHE A 46 0.69 -14.32 -25.33
N GLY A 47 1.72 -13.59 -25.79
CA GLY A 47 2.17 -13.58 -27.18
C GLY A 47 3.69 -13.52 -27.33
N THR A 48 4.20 -13.98 -28.46
CA THR A 48 5.62 -13.95 -28.85
C THR A 48 5.99 -12.70 -29.66
N TYR A 49 5.01 -12.03 -30.28
CA TYR A 49 5.18 -10.76 -30.99
C TYR A 49 3.93 -9.87 -30.88
N PRO A 50 4.06 -8.54 -31.09
CA PRO A 50 2.94 -7.60 -31.08
C PRO A 50 1.76 -8.04 -31.94
N GLY A 51 0.56 -8.05 -31.36
CA GLY A 51 -0.70 -8.39 -32.03
C GLY A 51 -0.98 -9.89 -32.22
N GLU A 52 -0.16 -10.81 -31.70
CA GLU A 52 -0.45 -12.25 -31.73
C GLU A 52 -1.62 -12.63 -30.79
N ALA A 53 -1.66 -12.00 -29.61
CA ALA A 53 -2.58 -12.30 -28.53
C ALA A 53 -3.19 -11.01 -27.97
N SER A 54 -4.33 -11.15 -27.30
CA SER A 54 -5.13 -10.03 -26.82
C SER A 54 -5.66 -10.31 -25.43
N LEU A 55 -5.05 -9.67 -24.44
CA LEU A 55 -5.57 -9.64 -23.07
C LEU A 55 -6.82 -8.74 -23.00
N GLY A 56 -6.74 -7.53 -23.57
CA GLY A 56 -7.80 -6.50 -23.51
C GLY A 56 -8.31 -6.05 -24.88
N LEU A 57 -9.08 -4.96 -24.92
CA LEU A 57 -9.61 -4.36 -26.16
C LEU A 57 -8.54 -3.69 -27.05
N LEU A 58 -7.36 -3.43 -26.50
CA LEU A 58 -6.28 -2.72 -27.18
C LEU A 58 -5.32 -3.64 -27.95
N ASN A 59 -5.63 -4.94 -28.04
CA ASN A 59 -4.75 -5.96 -28.63
C ASN A 59 -3.36 -5.97 -27.99
N GLU A 60 -3.34 -5.84 -26.66
CA GLU A 60 -2.15 -5.86 -25.83
C GLU A 60 -2.05 -7.23 -25.12
N SER A 61 -0.84 -7.74 -24.89
CA SER A 61 -0.60 -9.04 -24.25
C SER A 61 0.69 -9.05 -23.44
N TYR A 62 0.80 -10.04 -22.56
CA TYR A 62 2.06 -10.35 -21.88
C TYR A 62 3.06 -10.99 -22.85
N PRO A 63 4.37 -10.76 -22.68
CA PRO A 63 5.38 -11.47 -23.46
C PRO A 63 5.41 -12.96 -23.07
N ALA A 64 5.61 -13.82 -24.06
CA ALA A 64 5.71 -15.26 -23.85
C ALA A 64 6.92 -15.63 -22.97
N SER A 65 6.69 -16.59 -22.06
CA SER A 65 7.74 -17.27 -21.32
C SER A 65 7.76 -18.74 -21.71
N ASN A 66 8.96 -19.30 -21.89
CA ASN A 66 9.16 -20.73 -22.12
C ASN A 66 9.32 -21.54 -20.82
N ASP A 67 9.21 -20.88 -19.66
CA ASP A 67 9.32 -21.56 -18.37
C ASP A 67 8.09 -22.44 -18.11
N THR A 68 8.34 -23.70 -17.81
CA THR A 68 7.32 -24.72 -17.52
C THR A 68 7.40 -25.19 -16.07
N SER A 69 8.41 -24.72 -15.34
CA SER A 69 8.61 -25.01 -13.92
C SER A 69 7.45 -24.42 -13.13
N PRO A 70 6.87 -25.13 -12.16
CA PRO A 70 5.84 -24.55 -11.28
C PRO A 70 6.28 -23.24 -10.65
N PHE A 71 5.38 -22.26 -10.58
CA PHE A 71 5.66 -20.98 -9.97
C PHE A 71 5.46 -21.08 -8.46
N TYR A 72 6.49 -20.73 -7.69
CA TYR A 72 6.45 -20.68 -6.25
C TYR A 72 6.61 -19.24 -5.78
N THR A 73 5.67 -18.78 -4.98
CA THR A 73 5.69 -17.44 -4.39
C THR A 73 6.35 -17.53 -3.02
N SER A 74 7.53 -16.92 -2.88
CA SER A 74 8.30 -16.93 -1.62
C SER A 74 7.65 -16.08 -0.54
N SER A 75 6.74 -15.17 -0.90
CA SER A 75 5.94 -14.41 0.05
C SER A 75 4.94 -15.34 0.73
N THR A 76 4.13 -16.06 -0.04
CA THR A 76 2.98 -16.81 0.50
C THR A 76 3.24 -18.31 0.71
N GLY A 77 4.28 -18.86 0.10
CA GLY A 77 4.58 -20.29 0.09
C GLY A 77 3.66 -21.11 -0.79
N ILE A 78 2.82 -20.46 -1.62
CA ILE A 78 1.90 -21.12 -2.54
C ILE A 78 2.65 -21.58 -3.79
N LEU A 79 2.28 -22.76 -4.27
CA LEU A 79 2.73 -23.35 -5.51
C LEU A 79 1.63 -23.22 -6.55
N TYR A 80 1.95 -22.81 -7.78
CA TYR A 80 1.03 -22.62 -8.89
C TYR A 80 1.49 -23.36 -10.16
N HIS A 81 0.54 -23.65 -11.05
CA HIS A 81 0.88 -23.81 -12.45
C HIS A 81 1.30 -22.46 -13.02
N THR A 82 2.43 -22.41 -13.72
CA THR A 82 3.00 -21.15 -14.19
C THR A 82 2.18 -20.54 -15.32
N PRO A 83 1.74 -19.26 -15.17
CA PRO A 83 1.16 -18.51 -16.27
C PRO A 83 2.15 -18.43 -17.44
N ARG A 84 1.76 -18.92 -18.61
CA ARG A 84 2.66 -19.01 -19.77
C ARG A 84 1.89 -19.08 -21.08
N TYR A 85 2.63 -18.82 -22.16
CA TYR A 85 2.17 -19.04 -23.52
C TYR A 85 2.03 -20.54 -23.83
N LEU A 86 0.88 -20.95 -24.37
CA LEU A 86 0.59 -22.35 -24.69
C LEU A 86 0.62 -22.67 -26.19
N GLY A 87 0.79 -21.66 -27.04
CA GLY A 87 0.81 -21.81 -28.50
C GLY A 87 -0.12 -20.81 -29.18
N PRO A 88 -0.01 -20.68 -30.51
CA PRO A 88 -0.81 -19.73 -31.27
C PRO A 88 -2.29 -20.12 -31.19
N SER A 89 -3.16 -19.14 -30.97
CA SER A 89 -4.61 -19.32 -30.84
C SER A 89 -5.03 -20.30 -29.74
N THR A 90 -4.14 -20.58 -28.78
CA THR A 90 -4.40 -21.50 -27.67
C THR A 90 -4.70 -20.69 -26.41
N PRO A 91 -5.90 -20.81 -25.82
CA PRO A 91 -6.21 -20.13 -24.57
C PRO A 91 -5.26 -20.52 -23.44
N ASP A 92 -4.83 -19.53 -22.66
CA ASP A 92 -3.86 -19.65 -21.57
C ASP A 92 -4.32 -18.98 -20.28
N ASN A 93 -5.54 -18.43 -20.27
CA ASN A 93 -6.18 -17.87 -19.09
C ASN A 93 -7.72 -17.97 -19.16
N VAL A 94 -8.38 -17.80 -18.01
CA VAL A 94 -9.83 -17.69 -17.87
C VAL A 94 -10.23 -16.23 -17.74
N ILE A 95 -11.03 -15.69 -18.66
CA ILE A 95 -11.84 -14.49 -18.42
C ILE A 95 -13.03 -14.91 -17.55
N CYS A 96 -13.17 -14.32 -16.37
CA CYS A 96 -14.24 -14.64 -15.43
C CYS A 96 -15.60 -14.23 -16.01
N ALA A 97 -16.45 -15.22 -16.25
CA ALA A 97 -17.78 -15.16 -16.86
C ALA A 97 -18.70 -16.19 -16.21
N ASN A 98 -18.70 -16.24 -14.87
CA ASN A 98 -19.54 -17.15 -14.06
C ASN A 98 -19.23 -18.66 -14.21
N GLN A 99 -18.00 -19.02 -14.54
CA GLN A 99 -17.58 -20.42 -14.62
C GLN A 99 -17.57 -21.07 -13.23
N SER A 100 -18.01 -22.33 -13.16
CA SER A 100 -17.89 -23.17 -11.96
C SER A 100 -16.71 -24.14 -12.11
N ILE A 101 -15.69 -23.92 -11.29
CA ILE A 101 -14.49 -24.76 -11.26
C ILE A 101 -14.71 -25.90 -10.28
N ILE A 102 -14.65 -27.13 -10.77
CA ILE A 102 -14.82 -28.31 -9.94
C ILE A 102 -13.56 -28.55 -9.12
N VAL A 103 -13.73 -28.73 -7.82
CA VAL A 103 -12.63 -29.00 -6.90
C VAL A 103 -12.53 -30.50 -6.67
N PRO A 104 -11.37 -31.14 -6.92
CA PRO A 104 -11.18 -32.55 -6.66
C PRO A 104 -11.33 -32.87 -5.16
N ALA A 105 -12.00 -33.97 -4.86
CA ALA A 105 -12.03 -34.51 -3.50
C ALA A 105 -10.60 -34.79 -3.02
N SER A 106 -10.28 -34.37 -1.79
CA SER A 106 -9.02 -34.67 -1.13
C SER A 106 -9.28 -35.48 0.14
N ASP A 107 -8.28 -36.26 0.50
CA ASP A 107 -8.15 -36.87 1.82
C ASP A 107 -8.12 -35.83 2.94
N GLU A 108 -7.59 -34.63 2.73
CA GLU A 108 -7.61 -33.54 3.70
C GLU A 108 -8.55 -32.41 3.23
N PRO A 109 -9.25 -31.70 4.15
CA PRO A 109 -10.02 -30.55 3.74
C PRO A 109 -9.11 -29.42 3.26
N TYR A 110 -9.65 -28.58 2.37
CA TYR A 110 -8.98 -27.37 1.92
C TYR A 110 -9.25 -26.23 2.89
N PHE A 111 -8.18 -25.56 3.29
CA PHE A 111 -8.15 -24.44 4.23
C PHE A 111 -8.30 -23.09 3.53
N ALA A 112 -7.63 -22.93 2.39
CA ALA A 112 -7.60 -21.68 1.64
C ALA A 112 -7.49 -21.96 0.14
N ILE A 113 -7.84 -20.94 -0.64
CA ILE A 113 -7.70 -20.87 -2.08
C ILE A 113 -6.89 -19.64 -2.44
N SER A 114 -5.96 -19.79 -3.38
CA SER A 114 -5.15 -18.69 -3.87
C SER A 114 -5.21 -18.60 -5.39
N LEU A 115 -5.21 -17.39 -5.94
CA LEU A 115 -5.39 -17.10 -7.37
C LEU A 115 -4.27 -16.22 -7.88
N LEU A 116 -3.83 -16.46 -9.12
CA LEU A 116 -3.04 -15.51 -9.91
C LEU A 116 -3.95 -14.85 -10.94
N HIS A 117 -4.09 -13.52 -10.89
CA HIS A 117 -5.07 -12.79 -11.70
C HIS A 117 -4.63 -11.38 -12.12
N SER A 118 -5.31 -10.80 -13.12
CA SER A 118 -5.12 -9.40 -13.54
C SER A 118 -6.38 -8.80 -14.17
N CYS A 119 -6.53 -7.46 -14.14
CA CYS A 119 -7.59 -6.74 -14.84
C CYS A 119 -7.07 -6.13 -16.15
N ASP A 120 -7.84 -6.25 -17.24
CA ASP A 120 -7.43 -5.79 -18.57
C ASP A 120 -7.76 -4.32 -18.91
N LEU A 121 -8.43 -3.59 -18.01
CA LEU A 121 -8.80 -2.19 -18.23
C LEU A 121 -7.88 -1.22 -17.49
N ARG A 122 -7.21 -0.36 -18.26
CA ARG A 122 -6.31 0.67 -17.75
C ARG A 122 -7.04 1.58 -16.74
N LYS A 123 -6.42 1.79 -15.56
CA LYS A 123 -6.93 2.64 -14.45
C LYS A 123 -8.25 2.19 -13.82
N LYS A 124 -8.67 0.94 -14.04
CA LYS A 124 -9.85 0.38 -13.40
C LYS A 124 -9.53 -0.89 -12.67
N THR A 125 -9.74 -0.87 -11.37
CA THR A 125 -9.84 -2.09 -10.59
C THR A 125 -11.16 -2.78 -10.92
N ALA A 126 -11.09 -4.04 -11.34
CA ALA A 126 -12.27 -4.86 -11.56
C ALA A 126 -12.60 -5.64 -10.29
N LEU A 127 -13.89 -5.72 -9.96
CA LEU A 127 -14.40 -6.37 -8.76
C LEU A 127 -15.44 -7.42 -9.14
N GLY A 128 -15.49 -8.50 -8.36
CA GLY A 128 -16.54 -9.50 -8.47
C GLY A 128 -16.61 -10.41 -7.25
N THR A 129 -17.70 -11.13 -7.09
CA THR A 129 -17.89 -12.07 -5.98
C THR A 129 -17.43 -13.47 -6.36
N LEU A 130 -16.45 -14.02 -5.64
CA LEU A 130 -16.15 -15.45 -5.62
C LEU A 130 -17.17 -16.16 -4.73
N THR A 131 -17.71 -17.28 -5.20
CA THR A 131 -18.61 -18.12 -4.41
C THR A 131 -18.00 -19.50 -4.22
N PHE A 132 -17.81 -19.89 -2.97
CA PHE A 132 -17.31 -21.19 -2.56
C PHE A 132 -18.50 -22.10 -2.22
N HIS A 133 -18.60 -23.25 -2.86
CA HIS A 133 -19.67 -24.22 -2.66
C HIS A 133 -19.14 -25.40 -1.86
N TYR A 134 -19.91 -25.83 -0.86
CA TYR A 134 -19.54 -26.95 0.01
C TYR A 134 -20.40 -28.18 -0.27
N THR A 135 -19.92 -29.36 0.12
CA THR A 135 -20.65 -30.63 -0.07
C THR A 135 -21.95 -30.74 0.73
N ASP A 136 -22.14 -29.88 1.73
CA ASP A 136 -23.36 -29.77 2.56
C ASP A 136 -24.42 -28.83 1.95
N ASN A 137 -24.24 -28.38 0.70
CA ASN A 137 -25.05 -27.41 -0.03
C ASN A 137 -25.06 -25.99 0.56
N THR A 138 -24.16 -25.68 1.50
CA THR A 138 -23.94 -24.29 1.93
C THR A 138 -22.94 -23.58 1.02
N THR A 139 -22.90 -22.25 1.12
CA THR A 139 -21.92 -21.42 0.40
C THR A 139 -21.28 -20.39 1.32
N SER A 140 -20.12 -19.89 0.91
CA SER A 140 -19.53 -18.65 1.43
C SER A 140 -18.98 -17.82 0.27
N THR A 141 -18.70 -16.54 0.51
CA THR A 141 -18.29 -15.61 -0.55
C THR A 141 -17.10 -14.74 -0.14
N ALA A 142 -16.37 -14.25 -1.13
CA ALA A 142 -15.32 -13.24 -0.98
C ALA A 142 -15.30 -12.29 -2.20
N GLU A 143 -14.81 -11.05 -2.03
CA GLU A 143 -14.53 -10.15 -3.16
C GLU A 143 -13.23 -10.60 -3.85
N LEU A 144 -13.28 -10.90 -5.14
CA LEU A 144 -12.12 -10.91 -6.02
C LEU A 144 -11.94 -9.51 -6.60
N ARG A 145 -10.88 -8.86 -6.15
CA ARG A 145 -10.41 -7.57 -6.64
C ARG A 145 -9.20 -7.80 -7.52
N SER A 146 -9.21 -7.23 -8.71
CA SER A 146 -8.04 -7.27 -9.58
C SER A 146 -7.66 -5.89 -10.07
N GLU A 147 -6.41 -5.53 -9.81
CA GLU A 147 -5.83 -4.29 -10.27
C GLU A 147 -5.49 -4.35 -11.77
N PRO A 148 -5.41 -3.18 -12.44
CA PRO A 148 -4.98 -3.11 -13.83
C PRO A 148 -3.64 -3.81 -14.01
N TRP A 149 -3.57 -4.72 -14.99
CA TRP A 149 -2.35 -5.45 -15.32
C TRP A 149 -1.18 -4.52 -15.68
N TRP A 150 -1.47 -3.34 -16.20
CA TRP A 150 -0.53 -2.23 -16.23
C TRP A 150 -1.27 -0.90 -16.03
N ALA A 151 -0.57 0.07 -15.44
CA ALA A 151 -1.00 1.45 -15.36
C ALA A 151 0.20 2.40 -15.49
N PHE A 152 -0.06 3.61 -15.97
CA PHE A 152 0.90 4.71 -15.85
C PHE A 152 0.67 5.36 -14.48
N LEU A 153 1.76 5.61 -13.75
CA LEU A 153 1.88 5.52 -12.29
C LEU A 153 1.83 4.06 -11.84
N LEU A 154 2.98 3.56 -11.39
CA LEU A 154 3.05 2.27 -10.74
C LEU A 154 2.44 2.40 -9.35
N VAL A 155 1.14 2.18 -9.24
CA VAL A 155 0.43 2.29 -7.95
C VAL A 155 0.44 0.95 -7.23
N ASN A 156 0.28 -0.14 -7.99
CA ASN A 156 0.16 -1.51 -7.52
C ASN A 156 1.26 -2.39 -8.14
N VAL A 157 1.85 -3.27 -7.35
CA VAL A 157 2.85 -4.25 -7.84
C VAL A 157 2.35 -5.66 -7.60
N GLY A 158 2.22 -6.44 -8.68
CA GLY A 158 1.89 -7.86 -8.60
C GLY A 158 3.11 -8.76 -8.37
N GLU A 159 2.84 -10.00 -8.02
CA GLU A 159 3.80 -11.07 -7.70
C GLU A 159 4.61 -11.53 -8.91
N ILE A 160 4.03 -11.45 -10.11
CA ILE A 160 4.77 -11.67 -11.37
C ILE A 160 4.83 -10.36 -12.12
N VAL A 161 6.05 -9.87 -12.34
CA VAL A 161 6.32 -8.61 -13.04
C VAL A 161 7.04 -8.90 -14.36
N TYR A 162 6.49 -8.39 -15.45
CA TYR A 162 7.14 -8.33 -16.74
C TYR A 162 7.69 -6.92 -16.97
N PRO A 163 8.92 -6.75 -17.48
CA PRO A 163 9.52 -5.44 -17.69
C PRO A 163 8.95 -4.69 -18.91
N SER A 164 8.05 -5.34 -19.66
CA SER A 164 7.47 -4.82 -20.89
C SER A 164 6.20 -5.59 -21.22
N TYR A 165 5.37 -5.03 -22.07
CA TYR A 165 4.23 -5.72 -22.66
C TYR A 165 4.15 -5.53 -24.17
N LEU A 166 3.48 -6.44 -24.86
CA LEU A 166 3.30 -6.40 -26.31
C LEU A 166 2.03 -5.62 -26.63
N GLY A 167 2.13 -4.56 -27.43
CA GLY A 167 0.97 -3.84 -27.96
C GLY A 167 0.50 -4.42 -29.30
N ALA A 168 -0.41 -3.71 -29.96
CA ALA A 168 -0.92 -4.14 -31.27
C ALA A 168 0.18 -4.25 -32.34
N ASN A 169 1.11 -3.28 -32.36
CA ASN A 169 2.14 -3.16 -33.41
C ASN A 169 3.56 -2.92 -32.87
N SER A 170 3.74 -2.79 -31.55
CA SER A 170 5.03 -2.46 -30.93
C SER A 170 5.09 -2.95 -29.49
N THR A 171 6.28 -3.14 -28.95
CA THR A 171 6.50 -3.42 -27.51
C THR A 171 6.50 -2.11 -26.71
N ASN A 172 5.77 -2.08 -25.61
CA ASN A 172 5.82 -1.01 -24.61
C ASN A 172 6.75 -1.43 -23.46
N GLY A 173 7.62 -0.52 -23.03
CA GLY A 173 8.59 -0.76 -21.94
C GLY A 173 8.06 -0.45 -20.53
N ASN A 174 6.78 -0.13 -20.37
CA ASN A 174 6.15 -0.12 -19.06
C ASN A 174 6.02 -1.54 -18.52
N SER A 175 6.20 -1.71 -17.21
CA SER A 175 5.98 -3.00 -16.57
C SER A 175 4.52 -3.43 -16.63
N SER A 176 4.29 -4.73 -16.64
CA SER A 176 2.97 -5.34 -16.45
C SER A 176 3.01 -6.43 -15.38
N HIS A 177 1.87 -6.71 -14.76
CA HIS A 177 1.79 -7.35 -13.46
C HIS A 177 0.65 -8.37 -13.40
N ILE A 178 0.93 -9.54 -12.83
CA ILE A 178 -0.06 -10.52 -12.38
C ILE A 178 -0.04 -10.53 -10.85
N PHE A 179 -1.21 -10.41 -10.23
CA PHE A 179 -1.40 -10.27 -8.80
C PHE A 179 -1.82 -11.60 -8.16
N GLU A 180 -1.47 -11.78 -6.90
CA GLU A 180 -1.86 -12.89 -6.04
C GLU A 180 -2.93 -12.44 -5.03
N SER A 181 -3.96 -13.27 -4.87
CA SER A 181 -4.89 -13.15 -3.75
C SER A 181 -5.14 -14.51 -3.10
N GLU A 182 -5.36 -14.51 -1.79
CA GLU A 182 -5.61 -15.71 -0.97
C GLU A 182 -6.88 -15.49 -0.14
N TYR A 183 -7.74 -16.51 -0.07
CA TYR A 183 -9.04 -16.46 0.58
C TYR A 183 -9.24 -17.66 1.51
N ALA A 184 -9.77 -17.38 2.69
CA ALA A 184 -10.13 -18.41 3.67
C ALA A 184 -11.38 -19.21 3.26
N LEU A 185 -11.41 -20.50 3.58
CA LEU A 185 -12.56 -21.39 3.37
C LEU A 185 -13.23 -21.76 4.69
N ALA A 186 -14.55 -21.99 4.68
CA ALA A 186 -15.35 -22.32 5.87
C ALA A 186 -14.73 -23.49 6.66
N PRO A 187 -14.30 -23.28 7.92
CA PRO A 187 -13.68 -24.33 8.70
C PRO A 187 -14.62 -25.51 8.90
N GLY A 188 -14.08 -26.72 8.83
CA GLY A 188 -14.86 -27.96 8.98
C GLY A 188 -15.75 -28.32 7.79
N LYS A 189 -15.75 -27.52 6.71
CA LYS A 189 -16.49 -27.84 5.48
C LYS A 189 -15.59 -28.38 4.38
N THR A 190 -16.18 -29.14 3.46
CA THR A 190 -15.48 -29.68 2.29
C THR A 190 -15.87 -28.90 1.06
N LEU A 191 -14.90 -28.21 0.44
CA LEU A 191 -15.10 -27.46 -0.81
C LEU A 191 -15.39 -28.43 -1.97
N SER A 192 -16.44 -28.16 -2.74
CA SER A 192 -16.85 -28.96 -3.90
C SER A 192 -16.63 -28.23 -5.22
N SER A 193 -16.87 -26.92 -5.24
CA SER A 193 -16.60 -26.09 -6.42
C SER A 193 -16.43 -24.62 -6.05
N VAL A 194 -15.87 -23.85 -6.98
CA VAL A 194 -15.72 -22.40 -6.89
C VAL A 194 -16.34 -21.76 -8.11
N THR A 195 -17.26 -20.81 -7.91
CA THR A 195 -17.79 -20.00 -9.00
C THR A 195 -17.02 -18.69 -9.08
N PHE A 196 -16.39 -18.44 -10.23
CA PHE A 196 -15.77 -17.16 -10.56
C PHE A 196 -16.83 -16.09 -10.82
N PRO A 197 -16.52 -14.80 -10.59
CA PRO A 197 -17.47 -13.74 -10.85
C PRO A 197 -17.80 -13.60 -12.34
N ASP A 198 -18.90 -12.92 -12.66
CA ASP A 198 -19.14 -12.44 -14.02
C ASP A 198 -18.53 -11.05 -14.20
N THR A 199 -17.38 -11.01 -14.87
CA THR A 199 -16.68 -9.78 -15.26
C THR A 199 -16.41 -9.77 -16.76
N ALA A 200 -17.28 -10.35 -17.58
CA ALA A 200 -17.03 -10.48 -19.01
C ALA A 200 -17.11 -9.15 -19.79
N ASN A 201 -17.58 -8.07 -19.17
CA ASN A 201 -17.77 -6.77 -19.81
C ASN A 201 -16.47 -5.95 -19.89
N ALA A 202 -15.87 -5.94 -21.08
CA ALA A 202 -14.62 -5.21 -21.35
C ALA A 202 -14.69 -3.67 -21.22
N THR A 203 -15.89 -3.07 -21.14
CA THR A 203 -16.03 -1.61 -20.95
C THR A 203 -15.83 -1.17 -19.50
N VAL A 204 -16.03 -2.09 -18.55
CA VAL A 204 -15.85 -1.84 -17.09
C VAL A 204 -14.63 -2.57 -16.52
N GLY A 205 -14.00 -3.44 -17.32
CA GLY A 205 -12.82 -4.23 -16.96
C GLY A 205 -13.17 -5.69 -16.70
N ARG A 206 -12.32 -6.60 -17.20
CA ARG A 206 -12.47 -8.04 -17.05
C ARG A 206 -11.39 -8.60 -16.16
N ILE A 207 -11.74 -9.58 -15.33
CA ILE A 207 -10.77 -10.29 -14.50
C ILE A 207 -10.31 -11.55 -15.24
N HIS A 208 -9.00 -11.66 -15.40
CA HIS A 208 -8.31 -12.81 -15.99
C HIS A 208 -7.70 -13.63 -14.86
N VAL A 209 -8.02 -14.91 -14.75
CA VAL A 209 -7.38 -15.86 -13.83
C VAL A 209 -6.45 -16.76 -14.64
N PHE A 210 -5.17 -16.79 -14.25
CA PHE A 210 -4.12 -17.57 -14.91
C PHE A 210 -3.82 -18.88 -14.20
N SER A 211 -3.97 -18.90 -12.88
CA SER A 211 -3.67 -20.07 -12.05
C SER A 211 -4.47 -20.03 -10.76
N MET A 212 -4.75 -21.20 -10.20
CA MET A 212 -5.44 -21.37 -8.94
C MET A 212 -4.81 -22.52 -8.16
N SER A 213 -4.66 -22.33 -6.85
CA SER A 213 -4.10 -23.33 -5.95
C SER A 213 -4.92 -23.44 -4.68
N LEU A 214 -4.92 -24.62 -4.08
CA LEU A 214 -5.60 -24.90 -2.83
C LEU A 214 -4.59 -25.30 -1.76
N TRP A 215 -4.79 -24.82 -0.54
CA TRP A 215 -4.01 -25.27 0.61
C TRP A 215 -4.78 -26.33 1.38
N LYS A 216 -4.23 -27.56 1.51
CA LYS A 216 -4.88 -28.63 2.29
C LYS A 216 -4.31 -28.77 3.70
N GLY A 217 -5.12 -29.19 4.67
CA GLY A 217 -4.64 -29.47 6.02
C GLY A 217 -5.73 -29.90 6.98
N ARG A 218 -5.33 -30.42 8.16
CA ARG A 218 -6.24 -30.87 9.22
C ARG A 218 -5.93 -30.34 10.62
N ASP A 219 -4.82 -29.62 10.76
CA ASP A 219 -4.24 -29.22 12.05
C ASP A 219 -3.46 -27.91 11.88
N VAL A 220 -2.89 -27.42 12.98
CA VAL A 220 -1.90 -26.33 12.95
C VAL A 220 -0.70 -26.74 12.10
N SER A 221 -0.32 -25.89 11.16
CA SER A 221 0.81 -26.17 10.26
C SER A 221 1.49 -24.88 9.78
N VAL A 222 2.74 -25.00 9.33
CA VAL A 222 3.49 -23.87 8.77
C VAL A 222 3.28 -23.85 7.26
N GLN A 223 2.81 -22.70 6.74
CA GLN A 223 2.62 -22.50 5.31
C GLN A 223 3.88 -22.03 4.62
N SER A 224 4.57 -21.04 5.20
CA SER A 224 5.80 -20.51 4.63
C SER A 224 6.78 -20.03 5.69
N VAL A 225 8.05 -19.98 5.29
CA VAL A 225 9.16 -19.37 6.04
C VAL A 225 9.88 -18.44 5.08
N ARG A 226 9.93 -17.16 5.42
CA ARG A 226 10.54 -16.13 4.58
C ARG A 226 11.59 -15.36 5.36
N ALA A 227 12.85 -15.50 4.96
CA ALA A 227 13.93 -14.66 5.47
C ALA A 227 13.85 -13.27 4.82
N THR A 228 13.48 -12.26 5.60
CA THR A 228 13.32 -10.88 5.09
C THR A 228 14.67 -10.15 5.08
N GLN A 229 14.77 -8.99 4.45
CA GLN A 229 15.94 -8.11 4.63
C GLN A 229 15.72 -7.03 5.71
N LYS A 230 14.68 -7.19 6.54
CA LYS A 230 14.39 -6.34 7.70
C LYS A 230 15.31 -6.68 8.87
N SER A 231 15.72 -5.64 9.59
CA SER A 231 16.35 -5.75 10.90
C SER A 231 15.39 -6.46 11.88
N GLY A 232 15.92 -7.33 12.73
CA GLY A 232 15.15 -7.92 13.84
C GLY A 232 15.11 -6.98 15.06
N SER A 233 14.31 -7.34 16.07
CA SER A 233 14.14 -6.52 17.28
C SER A 233 15.38 -6.47 18.17
N VAL A 234 16.34 -7.37 17.92
CA VAL A 234 17.66 -7.39 18.57
C VAL A 234 18.71 -6.93 17.57
N ALA A 235 19.60 -6.03 17.97
CA ALA A 235 20.68 -5.52 17.12
C ALA A 235 21.50 -6.68 16.50
N GLY A 236 21.70 -6.63 15.19
CA GLY A 236 22.42 -7.66 14.42
C GLY A 236 21.61 -8.93 14.11
N SER A 237 20.32 -8.98 14.48
CA SER A 237 19.41 -10.04 14.04
C SER A 237 18.63 -9.63 12.78
N GLN A 238 18.12 -10.63 12.07
CA GLN A 238 17.25 -10.52 10.90
C GLN A 238 15.84 -10.93 11.30
N THR A 239 14.82 -10.29 10.73
CA THR A 239 13.43 -10.75 10.84
C THR A 239 13.18 -11.92 9.87
N VAL A 240 12.70 -13.04 10.40
CA VAL A 240 12.20 -14.17 9.60
C VAL A 240 10.71 -14.28 9.85
N GLU A 241 9.92 -14.19 8.78
CA GLU A 241 8.46 -14.31 8.86
C GLU A 241 8.03 -15.76 8.68
N VAL A 242 7.10 -16.21 9.51
CA VAL A 242 6.52 -17.54 9.45
C VAL A 242 5.01 -17.42 9.38
N ILE A 243 4.39 -18.05 8.39
CA ILE A 243 2.93 -18.13 8.30
C ILE A 243 2.46 -19.44 8.93
N VAL A 244 1.56 -19.33 9.90
CA VAL A 244 0.97 -20.47 10.61
C VAL A 244 -0.53 -20.49 10.36
N ASN A 245 -1.01 -21.61 9.85
CA ASN A 245 -2.42 -21.88 9.59
C ASN A 245 -2.99 -22.78 10.68
N ASN A 246 -4.29 -22.65 10.97
CA ASN A 246 -5.03 -23.66 11.71
C ASN A 246 -6.16 -24.24 10.85
N ALA A 247 -5.88 -25.36 10.19
CA ALA A 247 -6.88 -26.12 9.44
C ALA A 247 -7.64 -27.15 10.30
N GLY A 248 -7.39 -27.17 11.62
CA GLY A 248 -8.04 -28.07 12.56
C GLY A 248 -9.37 -27.54 13.09
N MET A 249 -9.95 -28.30 14.01
CA MET A 249 -11.28 -28.03 14.58
C MET A 249 -11.24 -27.38 15.96
N GLN A 250 -10.04 -27.15 16.52
CA GLN A 250 -9.85 -26.58 17.85
C GLN A 250 -9.05 -25.30 17.75
N CYS A 251 -9.39 -24.29 18.55
CA CYS A 251 -8.58 -23.10 18.68
C CYS A 251 -7.30 -23.40 19.48
N VAL A 252 -6.20 -22.79 19.08
CA VAL A 252 -5.05 -22.55 19.96
C VAL A 252 -5.48 -21.52 21.01
N SER A 253 -5.27 -21.80 22.30
CA SER A 253 -5.69 -20.93 23.41
C SER A 253 -4.78 -21.07 24.65
N GLY A 254 -5.17 -20.42 25.76
CA GLY A 254 -4.40 -20.39 27.00
C GLY A 254 -3.06 -19.66 26.85
N ARG A 255 -1.95 -20.32 27.22
CA ARG A 255 -0.59 -19.77 27.01
C ARG A 255 -0.19 -19.70 25.52
N GLY A 256 -0.90 -20.41 24.65
CA GLY A 256 -0.67 -20.41 23.21
C GLY A 256 0.54 -21.23 22.75
N LEU A 257 1.04 -20.89 21.56
CA LEU A 257 2.16 -21.52 20.91
C LEU A 257 3.38 -20.59 20.87
N THR A 258 4.56 -21.20 20.95
CA THR A 258 5.82 -20.54 20.60
C THR A 258 6.34 -21.10 19.29
N VAL A 259 6.82 -20.22 18.42
CA VAL A 259 7.38 -20.55 17.11
C VAL A 259 8.86 -20.19 17.13
N ALA A 260 9.72 -21.15 16.82
CA ALA A 260 11.15 -20.93 16.72
C ALA A 260 11.72 -21.58 15.47
N LEU A 261 12.81 -21.01 14.98
CA LEU A 261 13.57 -21.53 13.85
C LEU A 261 14.86 -22.15 14.38
N VAL A 262 15.11 -23.42 14.03
CA VAL A 262 16.32 -24.15 14.43
C VAL A 262 17.04 -24.67 13.19
N GLY A 263 18.36 -24.47 13.14
CA GLY A 263 19.20 -24.91 12.03
C GLY A 263 20.66 -24.91 12.45
N ASN A 264 21.53 -25.52 11.65
CA ASN A 264 22.96 -25.52 11.94
C ASN A 264 23.52 -24.09 11.78
N GLY A 265 24.14 -23.54 12.82
CA GLY A 265 24.65 -22.15 12.78
C GLY A 265 23.58 -21.07 12.85
N VAL A 266 22.33 -21.43 13.16
CA VAL A 266 21.20 -20.50 13.25
C VAL A 266 20.64 -20.46 14.66
N LYS A 267 20.40 -19.26 15.17
CA LYS A 267 19.84 -19.03 16.51
C LYS A 267 18.66 -18.06 16.43
N THR A 268 17.45 -18.54 16.74
CA THR A 268 16.36 -17.65 17.14
C THR A 268 16.72 -16.97 18.46
N VAL A 269 16.76 -15.64 18.46
CA VAL A 269 17.00 -14.81 19.65
C VAL A 269 15.71 -14.23 20.22
N VAL A 270 14.68 -14.06 19.39
CA VAL A 270 13.31 -13.77 19.82
C VAL A 270 12.37 -14.71 19.08
N SER A 271 11.70 -15.57 19.85
CA SER A 271 10.70 -16.50 19.33
C SER A 271 9.39 -15.76 19.03
N GLY A 272 8.68 -16.26 18.03
CA GLY A 272 7.33 -15.85 17.72
C GLY A 272 6.34 -16.44 18.71
N ARG A 273 5.21 -15.77 18.90
CA ARG A 273 4.13 -16.22 19.78
C ARG A 273 2.79 -16.14 19.05
N ILE A 274 1.93 -17.11 19.36
CA ILE A 274 0.55 -17.17 18.89
C ILE A 274 -0.31 -17.54 20.09
N ARG A 275 -0.98 -16.57 20.72
CA ARG A 275 -1.87 -16.83 21.85
C ARG A 275 -3.21 -17.42 21.44
N ARG A 276 -3.75 -16.93 20.31
CA ARG A 276 -5.02 -17.37 19.73
C ARG A 276 -4.88 -17.61 18.23
N LEU A 277 -5.32 -18.78 17.78
CA LEU A 277 -5.44 -19.13 16.36
C LEU A 277 -6.57 -20.16 16.22
N CYS A 278 -7.72 -19.72 15.73
CA CYS A 278 -8.93 -20.54 15.65
C CYS A 278 -9.07 -21.28 14.31
N PRO A 279 -9.97 -22.27 14.20
CA PRO A 279 -10.24 -22.98 12.95
C PRO A 279 -10.47 -22.04 11.76
N GLY A 280 -9.76 -22.27 10.66
CA GLY A 280 -9.86 -21.45 9.44
C GLY A 280 -9.04 -20.16 9.46
N ASP A 281 -8.33 -19.88 10.55
CA ASP A 281 -7.51 -18.68 10.71
C ASP A 281 -6.03 -18.90 10.35
N GLN A 282 -5.36 -17.80 10.03
CA GLN A 282 -3.94 -17.73 9.67
C GLN A 282 -3.28 -16.54 10.37
N LYS A 283 -2.06 -16.73 10.86
CA LYS A 283 -1.24 -15.64 11.40
C LYS A 283 0.16 -15.62 10.80
N LYS A 284 0.64 -14.41 10.49
CA LYS A 284 2.05 -14.12 10.24
C LYS A 284 2.73 -13.85 11.59
N VAL A 285 3.87 -14.50 11.82
CA VAL A 285 4.65 -14.37 13.03
C VAL A 285 6.09 -14.03 12.68
N ASP A 286 6.60 -12.97 13.30
CA ASP A 286 7.95 -12.49 13.07
C ASP A 286 8.89 -13.09 14.13
N LEU A 287 10.00 -13.68 13.67
CA LEU A 287 11.08 -14.22 14.50
C LEU A 287 12.30 -13.30 14.35
N SER A 288 13.03 -13.03 15.43
CA SER A 288 14.38 -12.44 15.32
C SER A 288 15.42 -13.54 15.33
N VAL A 289 16.20 -13.65 14.26
CA VAL A 289 17.15 -14.74 14.01
C VAL A 289 18.54 -14.19 13.76
N ILE A 290 19.55 -14.82 14.37
CA ILE A 290 20.96 -14.63 14.04
C ILE A 290 21.43 -15.87 13.30
N GLY A 291 21.89 -15.67 12.07
CA GLY A 291 22.41 -16.70 11.18
C GLY A 291 22.87 -16.06 9.88
N ASN A 292 23.70 -16.77 9.12
CA ASN A 292 24.15 -16.31 7.80
C ASN A 292 24.33 -17.50 6.86
N GLY A 293 23.99 -17.31 5.59
CA GLY A 293 24.11 -18.29 4.53
C GLY A 293 22.80 -19.02 4.23
N THR A 294 22.84 -19.82 3.16
CA THR A 294 21.74 -20.67 2.73
C THR A 294 21.84 -22.03 3.41
N CYS A 295 20.82 -22.43 4.15
CA CYS A 295 20.82 -23.69 4.88
C CYS A 295 19.42 -24.27 5.10
N ASP A 296 19.36 -25.56 5.37
CA ASP A 296 18.14 -26.22 5.85
C ASP A 296 17.82 -25.76 7.28
N VAL A 297 16.57 -25.35 7.49
CA VAL A 297 16.05 -24.92 8.79
C VAL A 297 14.79 -25.68 9.12
N ALA A 298 14.54 -25.92 10.40
CA ALA A 298 13.28 -26.46 10.87
C ALA A 298 12.53 -25.40 11.68
N ILE A 299 11.25 -25.23 11.37
CA ILE A 299 10.35 -24.52 12.26
C ILE A 299 9.85 -25.51 13.30
N VAL A 300 9.97 -25.13 14.56
CA VAL A 300 9.52 -25.89 15.71
C VAL A 300 8.44 -25.07 16.40
N ILE A 301 7.26 -25.69 16.53
CA ILE A 301 6.17 -25.12 17.32
C ILE A 301 6.03 -25.94 18.60
N ARG A 302 5.93 -25.23 19.72
CA ARG A 302 5.78 -25.83 21.06
C ARG A 302 4.61 -25.19 21.79
N GLU A 303 3.94 -25.98 22.60
CA GLU A 303 3.04 -25.43 23.62
C GLU A 303 3.84 -24.59 24.61
N ALA A 304 3.30 -23.42 24.97
CA ALA A 304 3.99 -22.48 25.84
C ALA A 304 4.04 -22.93 27.32
N VAL A 305 3.27 -23.96 27.73
CA VAL A 305 3.15 -24.40 29.13
C VAL A 305 4.27 -25.37 29.55
N ASP A 306 4.54 -26.39 28.74
CA ASP A 306 5.49 -27.48 29.08
C ASP A 306 6.64 -27.61 28.06
N GLY A 307 6.61 -26.83 26.97
CA GLY A 307 7.60 -26.88 25.91
C GLY A 307 7.55 -28.16 25.08
N GLN A 308 6.49 -28.99 25.24
CA GLN A 308 6.28 -30.18 24.44
C GLN A 308 6.22 -29.78 22.98
N GLN A 309 7.06 -30.41 22.16
CA GLN A 309 7.08 -30.17 20.73
C GLN A 309 5.80 -30.77 20.14
N THR A 310 4.93 -29.91 19.61
CA THR A 310 3.69 -30.31 18.96
C THR A 310 3.84 -30.38 17.44
N TYR A 311 4.81 -29.66 16.88
CA TYR A 311 5.04 -29.65 15.44
C TYR A 311 6.51 -29.37 15.08
N ARG A 312 6.97 -30.00 14.00
CA ARG A 312 8.25 -29.69 13.37
C ARG A 312 8.17 -29.91 11.86
N GLN A 313 8.57 -28.91 11.09
CA GLN A 313 8.69 -29.00 9.63
C GLN A 313 10.02 -28.41 9.17
N THR A 314 10.69 -29.10 8.25
CA THR A 314 11.94 -28.64 7.65
C THR A 314 11.66 -27.91 6.34
N PHE A 315 12.37 -26.80 6.14
CA PHE A 315 12.43 -25.99 4.93
C PHE A 315 13.88 -25.99 4.46
N SER A 316 14.09 -26.34 3.20
CA SER A 316 15.42 -26.38 2.61
C SER A 316 15.83 -25.02 2.05
N ASP A 317 17.15 -24.81 1.93
CA ASP A 317 17.73 -23.67 1.22
C ASP A 317 17.22 -22.28 1.65
N VAL A 318 16.95 -22.08 2.94
CA VAL A 318 16.54 -20.77 3.46
C VAL A 318 17.77 -19.85 3.56
N ALA A 319 17.74 -18.75 2.80
CA ALA A 319 18.81 -17.76 2.73
C ALA A 319 18.75 -16.78 3.92
N LEU A 320 19.52 -17.06 4.97
CA LEU A 320 19.60 -16.24 6.17
C LEU A 320 20.75 -15.22 6.10
N GLY A 321 20.58 -14.12 6.81
CA GLY A 321 21.52 -13.01 6.89
C GLY A 321 21.07 -11.79 6.10
N LEU A 322 21.43 -10.62 6.62
CA LEU A 322 21.27 -9.35 5.90
C LEU A 322 22.40 -9.23 4.88
N THR A 323 22.03 -8.92 3.64
CA THR A 323 22.97 -8.76 2.53
C THR A 323 23.07 -7.29 2.13
N SER A 324 24.24 -6.87 1.63
CA SER A 324 24.44 -5.50 1.13
C SER A 324 23.51 -5.18 -0.03
N TRP A 325 23.11 -3.92 -0.11
CA TRP A 325 22.29 -3.42 -1.21
C TRP A 325 23.15 -3.10 -2.44
N ASP A 326 22.64 -3.46 -3.61
CA ASP A 326 23.21 -3.12 -4.91
C ASP A 326 22.12 -2.64 -5.88
N THR A 327 22.51 -2.23 -7.09
CA THR A 327 21.59 -1.60 -8.06
C THR A 327 20.76 -2.60 -8.86
N SER A 328 20.94 -3.91 -8.66
CA SER A 328 20.17 -4.92 -9.36
C SER A 328 18.75 -4.99 -8.82
N TYR A 329 17.78 -5.11 -9.72
CA TYR A 329 16.37 -5.17 -9.37
C TYR A 329 16.01 -6.35 -8.45
N ALA A 330 16.61 -7.53 -8.65
CA ALA A 330 16.41 -8.65 -7.73
C ALA A 330 16.94 -8.38 -6.32
N ASN A 331 18.02 -7.60 -6.18
CA ASN A 331 18.54 -7.20 -4.89
C ASN A 331 17.56 -6.23 -4.21
N LEU A 332 17.17 -5.16 -4.91
CA LEU A 332 16.27 -4.11 -4.42
C LEU A 332 14.87 -4.65 -4.05
N ALA A 333 14.32 -5.60 -4.82
CA ALA A 333 12.98 -6.17 -4.60
C ALA A 333 12.81 -6.89 -3.26
N ARG A 334 13.91 -7.09 -2.52
CA ARG A 334 13.92 -7.68 -1.17
C ARG A 334 13.82 -6.64 -0.05
N HIS A 335 13.94 -5.35 -0.37
CA HIS A 335 13.61 -4.28 0.56
C HIS A 335 12.08 -4.22 0.72
N GLU A 336 11.62 -3.97 1.93
CA GLU A 336 10.21 -4.00 2.27
C GLU A 336 9.92 -2.99 3.38
N SER A 337 8.64 -2.68 3.58
CA SER A 337 8.21 -1.75 4.62
C SER A 337 8.70 -2.22 6.00
N PRO A 338 9.29 -1.31 6.81
CA PRO A 338 9.77 -1.67 8.13
C PRO A 338 8.62 -1.79 9.13
N SER A 339 8.82 -2.57 10.19
CA SER A 339 7.79 -2.83 11.21
C SER A 339 7.20 -1.54 11.79
N TRP A 340 8.03 -0.51 12.02
CA TRP A 340 7.51 0.77 12.53
C TRP A 340 6.50 1.42 11.58
N PHE A 341 6.65 1.26 10.27
CA PHE A 341 5.71 1.79 9.28
C PHE A 341 4.45 0.94 9.21
N ASP A 342 4.61 -0.39 9.28
CA ASP A 342 3.50 -1.33 9.36
C ASP A 342 2.61 -1.04 10.56
N ASP A 343 3.22 -0.72 11.70
CA ASP A 343 2.57 -0.48 13.00
C ASP A 343 2.02 0.95 13.16
N ALA A 344 2.55 1.91 12.39
CA ALA A 344 2.25 3.34 12.50
C ALA A 344 0.81 3.71 12.14
N LYS A 345 0.21 3.05 11.14
CA LYS A 345 -1.19 3.19 10.66
C LYS A 345 -1.65 4.57 10.16
N PHE A 346 -1.22 5.66 10.78
CA PHE A 346 -1.73 7.00 10.54
C PHE A 346 -0.59 8.02 10.43
N GLY A 347 -0.60 8.78 9.33
CA GLY A 347 0.32 9.87 9.08
C GLY A 347 -0.39 11.12 8.56
N ILE A 348 0.29 12.26 8.66
CA ILE A 348 -0.16 13.54 8.08
C ILE A 348 0.65 13.88 6.83
N PHE A 349 -0.03 14.09 5.71
CA PHE A 349 0.54 14.65 4.50
C PHE A 349 0.43 16.18 4.53
N ILE A 350 1.38 16.89 3.95
CA ILE A 350 1.38 18.35 3.89
C ILE A 350 1.74 18.80 2.48
N HIS A 351 0.75 19.29 1.72
CA HIS A 351 0.96 19.96 0.44
C HIS A 351 1.01 21.46 0.64
N TRP A 352 2.22 21.99 0.63
CA TRP A 352 2.50 23.39 0.83
C TRP A 352 3.57 23.89 -0.11
N GLY A 353 3.41 25.11 -0.62
CA GLY A 353 4.31 25.72 -1.58
C GLY A 353 3.71 26.99 -2.18
N PRO A 354 4.37 27.59 -3.19
CA PRO A 354 3.91 28.85 -3.80
C PRO A 354 2.48 28.79 -4.37
N TYR A 355 1.99 27.62 -4.76
CA TYR A 355 0.61 27.40 -5.18
C TYR A 355 -0.44 27.68 -4.09
N ALA A 356 -0.05 27.75 -2.81
CA ALA A 356 -0.92 28.20 -1.73
C ALA A 356 -1.20 29.72 -1.76
N VAL A 357 -0.50 30.51 -2.60
CA VAL A 357 -0.75 31.94 -2.82
C VAL A 357 -2.00 32.17 -3.68
N PRO A 358 -2.13 31.56 -4.89
CA PRO A 358 -3.35 31.68 -5.67
C PRO A 358 -4.51 30.89 -5.06
N SER A 359 -4.21 29.80 -4.34
CA SER A 359 -5.14 29.00 -3.51
C SER A 359 -6.50 28.76 -4.17
N TRP A 360 -6.50 28.21 -5.38
CA TRP A 360 -7.71 28.04 -6.18
C TRP A 360 -7.68 26.70 -6.89
N GLY A 361 -8.72 25.90 -6.67
CA GLY A 361 -8.95 24.60 -7.31
C GLY A 361 -10.42 24.33 -7.64
N ASN A 362 -11.21 25.40 -7.83
CA ASN A 362 -12.67 25.44 -7.61
C ASN A 362 -13.48 24.16 -7.90
N SER A 363 -14.37 23.87 -6.97
CA SER A 363 -14.97 22.58 -6.65
C SER A 363 -16.45 22.49 -7.04
N THR A 364 -16.84 21.27 -7.44
CA THR A 364 -18.14 20.81 -7.95
C THR A 364 -18.62 21.43 -9.29
N PRO A 365 -18.94 20.60 -10.30
CA PRO A 365 -18.88 19.13 -10.33
C PRO A 365 -17.50 18.58 -10.72
N TYR A 366 -16.45 19.41 -10.83
CA TYR A 366 -15.12 18.99 -11.28
C TYR A 366 -14.09 19.14 -10.16
N GLU A 367 -13.31 18.09 -9.93
CA GLU A 367 -12.21 18.03 -8.98
C GLU A 367 -10.90 18.28 -9.73
N ASN A 368 -10.31 19.46 -9.54
CA ASN A 368 -9.00 19.83 -10.07
C ASN A 368 -8.17 20.44 -8.94
N TYR A 369 -7.01 19.86 -8.65
CA TYR A 369 -6.26 20.19 -7.44
C TYR A 369 -5.65 21.61 -7.44
N ALA A 370 -5.69 22.30 -6.30
CA ALA A 370 -5.21 23.69 -6.20
C ALA A 370 -3.69 23.79 -6.36
N GLU A 371 -2.94 22.78 -5.96
CA GLU A 371 -1.48 22.71 -6.18
C GLU A 371 -1.09 22.55 -7.66
N TRP A 372 -2.07 22.31 -8.53
CA TRP A 372 -1.94 22.27 -9.98
C TRP A 372 -2.27 23.58 -10.68
N TYR A 373 -2.35 24.68 -9.94
CA TYR A 373 -2.70 25.99 -10.46
C TYR A 373 -1.90 26.40 -11.70
N TRP A 374 -0.58 26.22 -11.68
CA TRP A 374 0.26 26.59 -12.82
C TRP A 374 -0.06 25.77 -14.08
N TRP A 375 -0.28 24.47 -13.90
CA TRP A 375 -0.62 23.55 -14.99
C TRP A 375 -1.96 23.92 -15.62
N TYR A 376 -3.03 24.01 -14.82
CA TYR A 376 -4.38 24.27 -15.36
C TYR A 376 -4.52 25.68 -15.95
N THR A 377 -3.83 26.70 -15.43
CA THR A 377 -3.89 28.04 -16.05
C THR A 377 -3.28 28.08 -17.45
N THR A 378 -2.41 27.13 -17.80
CA THR A 378 -1.71 27.06 -19.10
C THR A 378 -2.30 26.02 -20.05
N HIS A 379 -3.26 25.20 -19.60
CA HIS A 379 -3.88 24.11 -20.35
C HIS A 379 -5.41 24.27 -20.38
N PRO A 380 -5.96 25.11 -21.28
CA PRO A 380 -7.39 25.43 -21.29
C PRO A 380 -8.29 24.22 -21.56
N GLU A 381 -7.79 23.17 -22.21
CA GLU A 381 -8.54 21.92 -22.46
C GLU A 381 -8.83 21.16 -21.15
N GLY A 382 -7.95 21.29 -20.15
CA GLY A 382 -8.07 20.67 -18.83
C GLY A 382 -8.69 21.57 -17.75
N ASP A 383 -8.84 22.88 -18.03
CA ASP A 383 -9.28 23.90 -17.07
C ASP A 383 -10.81 23.93 -16.87
N LYS A 384 -11.37 22.87 -16.29
CA LYS A 384 -12.81 22.79 -16.00
C LYS A 384 -13.23 23.66 -14.79
N SER A 385 -12.30 23.96 -13.90
CA SER A 385 -12.54 24.72 -12.65
C SER A 385 -12.24 26.23 -12.76
N GLY A 386 -11.95 26.73 -13.97
CA GLY A 386 -11.81 28.16 -14.23
C GLY A 386 -10.56 28.81 -13.62
N PHE A 387 -9.47 28.06 -13.50
CA PHE A 387 -8.16 28.53 -13.07
C PHE A 387 -7.69 29.74 -13.85
N ARG A 388 -7.80 29.71 -15.19
CA ARG A 388 -7.42 30.80 -16.08
C ARG A 388 -8.25 32.06 -15.81
N ASN A 389 -9.56 31.91 -15.60
CA ASN A 389 -10.42 33.05 -15.26
C ASN A 389 -10.06 33.64 -13.90
N HIS A 390 -9.78 32.80 -12.90
CA HIS A 390 -9.28 33.26 -11.60
C HIS A 390 -7.95 34.00 -11.74
N ARG A 391 -7.01 33.47 -12.53
CA ARG A 391 -5.71 34.11 -12.80
C ARG A 391 -5.88 35.52 -13.35
N LEU A 392 -6.71 35.66 -14.40
CA LEU A 392 -6.97 36.95 -15.04
C LEU A 392 -7.60 37.95 -14.06
N ARG A 393 -8.60 37.52 -13.30
CA ARG A 393 -9.39 38.39 -12.42
C ARG A 393 -8.63 38.81 -11.17
N THR A 394 -7.75 37.95 -10.67
CA THR A 394 -7.01 38.17 -9.42
C THR A 394 -5.67 38.84 -9.65
N PHE A 395 -4.93 38.44 -10.68
CA PHE A 395 -3.55 38.89 -10.91
C PHE A 395 -3.36 39.72 -12.20
N GLY A 396 -4.31 39.64 -13.14
CA GLY A 396 -4.21 40.32 -14.43
C GLY A 396 -3.48 39.51 -15.51
N PRO A 397 -3.49 39.99 -16.76
CA PRO A 397 -2.99 39.23 -17.92
C PRO A 397 -1.45 39.09 -17.94
N GLU A 398 -0.73 40.06 -17.38
CA GLU A 398 0.74 40.10 -17.42
C GLU A 398 1.43 39.27 -16.33
N TRP A 399 0.67 38.80 -15.33
CA TRP A 399 1.20 38.05 -14.21
C TRP A 399 1.71 36.67 -14.66
N ASN A 400 2.90 36.28 -14.19
CA ASN A 400 3.46 34.95 -14.36
C ASN A 400 3.41 34.16 -13.05
N TYR A 401 3.40 32.84 -13.11
CA TYR A 401 3.27 32.03 -11.89
C TYR A 401 4.37 32.32 -10.86
N ASP A 402 5.60 32.55 -11.29
CA ASP A 402 6.73 32.85 -10.42
C ASP A 402 6.61 34.17 -9.65
N ASP A 403 5.72 35.07 -10.07
CA ASP A 403 5.41 36.29 -9.32
C ASP A 403 4.71 35.96 -7.97
N THR A 404 4.23 34.73 -7.77
CA THR A 404 3.76 34.23 -6.46
C THR A 404 4.84 34.21 -5.40
N PHE A 405 6.13 34.07 -5.77
CA PHE A 405 7.19 33.75 -4.81
C PHE A 405 7.36 34.81 -3.74
N SER A 406 7.21 36.09 -4.07
CA SER A 406 7.28 37.18 -3.09
C SER A 406 6.10 37.18 -2.11
N SER A 407 4.97 36.60 -2.50
CA SER A 407 3.74 36.52 -1.70
C SER A 407 3.65 35.24 -0.87
N PHE A 408 4.51 34.26 -1.13
CA PHE A 408 4.70 33.09 -0.27
C PHE A 408 5.55 33.47 0.94
N THR A 409 4.94 34.17 1.90
CA THR A 409 5.70 34.88 2.97
C THR A 409 6.01 34.02 4.18
N THR A 410 5.21 32.98 4.44
CA THR A 410 5.35 32.08 5.61
C THR A 410 5.49 32.81 6.96
N THR A 411 4.89 34.00 7.10
CA THR A 411 5.10 34.89 8.26
C THR A 411 4.54 34.35 9.58
N GLN A 412 3.57 33.45 9.50
CA GLN A 412 2.94 32.76 10.62
C GLN A 412 3.35 31.27 10.69
N TYR A 413 4.32 30.84 9.88
CA TYR A 413 4.82 29.47 9.93
C TYR A 413 5.58 29.21 11.24
N ASN A 414 4.98 28.39 12.08
CA ASN A 414 5.56 27.89 13.32
C ASN A 414 5.71 26.36 13.26
N PRO A 415 6.93 25.82 13.06
CA PRO A 415 7.15 24.38 12.94
C PRO A 415 6.80 23.61 14.22
N GLN A 416 6.88 24.25 15.40
CA GLN A 416 6.47 23.62 16.66
C GLN A 416 4.96 23.38 16.68
N GLU A 417 4.15 24.39 16.33
CA GLU A 417 2.70 24.26 16.30
C GLU A 417 2.24 23.18 15.32
N TRP A 418 2.92 23.04 14.19
CA TRP A 418 2.64 21.98 13.21
C TRP A 418 2.92 20.59 13.78
N VAL A 419 4.10 20.35 14.36
CA VAL A 419 4.41 19.01 14.91
C VAL A 419 3.57 18.67 16.13
N ASP A 420 3.22 19.67 16.95
CA ASP A 420 2.29 19.50 18.07
C ASP A 420 0.88 19.15 17.57
N LEU A 421 0.40 19.76 16.48
CA LEU A 421 -0.87 19.39 15.86
C LEU A 421 -0.85 17.96 15.29
N ILE A 422 0.23 17.57 14.61
CA ILE A 422 0.40 16.21 14.06
C ILE A 422 0.36 15.18 15.20
N ALA A 423 1.09 15.46 16.28
CA ALA A 423 1.06 14.62 17.48
C ALA A 423 -0.31 14.64 18.18
N ASP A 424 -0.99 15.78 18.22
CA ASP A 424 -2.35 15.94 18.76
C ASP A 424 -3.37 15.08 18.01
N ALA A 425 -3.24 14.98 16.69
CA ALA A 425 -4.06 14.12 15.84
C ALA A 425 -3.83 12.61 16.10
N GLY A 426 -2.75 12.23 16.79
CA GLY A 426 -2.37 10.84 17.03
C GLY A 426 -1.60 10.21 15.87
N ALA A 427 -1.16 11.00 14.88
CA ALA A 427 -0.32 10.52 13.79
C ALA A 427 1.06 10.08 14.31
N GLN A 428 1.65 9.07 13.68
CA GLN A 428 2.96 8.51 14.03
C GLN A 428 4.07 8.99 13.10
N TYR A 429 3.70 9.58 11.96
CA TYR A 429 4.62 10.13 10.98
C TYR A 429 3.97 11.27 10.21
N PHE A 430 4.79 12.03 9.48
CA PHE A 430 4.29 13.01 8.53
C PHE A 430 5.13 13.01 7.27
N VAL A 431 4.56 13.46 6.16
CA VAL A 431 5.23 13.62 4.87
C VAL A 431 4.97 15.04 4.38
N ILE A 432 6.03 15.82 4.12
CA ILE A 432 5.89 17.18 3.57
C ILE A 432 6.35 17.22 2.11
N THR A 433 5.62 17.96 1.26
CA THR A 433 6.07 18.29 -0.09
C THR A 433 7.35 19.12 -0.03
N THR A 434 8.51 18.48 -0.19
CA THR A 434 9.80 19.20 -0.24
C THR A 434 9.95 19.92 -1.56
N LYS A 435 9.39 19.33 -2.62
CA LYS A 435 9.28 19.90 -3.97
C LYS A 435 8.10 19.24 -4.69
N HIS A 436 7.17 20.06 -5.19
CA HIS A 436 6.05 19.61 -6.02
C HIS A 436 6.36 19.75 -7.52
N HIS A 437 5.40 19.46 -8.40
CA HIS A 437 5.61 19.49 -9.86
C HIS A 437 6.01 20.87 -10.43
N ASP A 438 5.80 21.96 -9.69
CA ASP A 438 6.24 23.31 -10.05
C ASP A 438 7.75 23.54 -9.87
N GLY A 439 8.43 22.58 -9.24
CA GLY A 439 9.88 22.54 -9.01
C GLY A 439 10.40 23.53 -7.98
N PHE A 440 9.53 24.14 -7.16
CA PHE A 440 9.97 25.02 -6.07
C PHE A 440 10.37 24.20 -4.83
N ALA A 441 11.65 24.26 -4.45
CA ALA A 441 12.17 23.52 -3.30
C ALA A 441 11.94 24.27 -1.98
N LEU A 442 11.38 23.60 -0.97
CA LEU A 442 11.20 24.11 0.39
C LEU A 442 12.40 23.86 1.32
N PHE A 443 13.46 23.26 0.80
CA PHE A 443 14.67 22.85 1.50
C PHE A 443 15.92 23.40 0.81
N ASP A 444 17.09 23.25 1.44
CA ASP A 444 18.37 23.58 0.80
C ASP A 444 18.72 22.53 -0.27
N ALA A 445 18.37 22.84 -1.51
CA ALA A 445 18.65 21.99 -2.67
C ALA A 445 20.13 22.10 -3.15
N GLY A 446 21.01 22.71 -2.36
CA GLY A 446 22.42 22.87 -2.67
C GLY A 446 22.64 23.63 -3.97
N LYS A 447 23.50 23.10 -4.84
CA LYS A 447 23.85 23.73 -6.13
C LYS A 447 22.93 23.32 -7.29
N THR A 448 21.88 22.54 -7.02
CA THR A 448 21.03 21.96 -8.08
C THR A 448 20.01 22.95 -8.63
N THR A 449 19.57 23.92 -7.81
CA THR A 449 18.61 24.95 -8.21
C THR A 449 18.65 26.13 -7.25
N ASN A 450 18.39 27.33 -7.76
CA ASN A 450 18.06 28.50 -6.94
C ASN A 450 16.55 28.72 -6.82
N ARG A 451 15.71 27.88 -7.45
CA ARG A 451 14.24 27.94 -7.33
C ARG A 451 13.79 27.37 -5.98
N SER A 452 14.07 28.08 -4.90
CA SER A 452 13.81 27.59 -3.54
C SER A 452 13.39 28.66 -2.55
N ALA A 453 12.82 28.20 -1.43
CA ALA A 453 12.44 29.01 -0.28
C ALA A 453 13.62 29.74 0.38
N LEU A 454 14.87 29.30 0.15
CA LEU A 454 16.07 30.00 0.61
C LEU A 454 16.37 31.24 -0.26
N HIS A 455 16.07 31.17 -1.56
CA HIS A 455 16.41 32.19 -2.53
C HIS A 455 15.26 33.14 -2.85
N TYR A 456 14.02 32.77 -2.57
CA TYR A 456 12.81 33.58 -2.81
C TYR A 456 11.84 33.46 -1.63
N GLY A 457 10.83 34.32 -1.57
CA GLY A 457 9.82 34.30 -0.51
C GLY A 457 10.44 34.37 0.89
N PRO A 458 10.31 33.31 1.71
CA PRO A 458 10.60 33.37 3.13
C PRO A 458 12.09 33.40 3.51
N LYS A 459 13.00 33.08 2.58
CA LYS A 459 14.46 32.99 2.83
C LYS A 459 14.82 32.04 3.97
N ARG A 460 14.10 30.93 4.06
CA ARG A 460 14.17 29.94 5.15
C ARG A 460 14.22 28.52 4.58
N ASP A 461 14.85 27.63 5.33
CA ASP A 461 14.81 26.20 5.08
C ASP A 461 13.64 25.59 5.89
N LEU A 462 12.48 25.55 5.25
CA LEU A 462 11.21 25.23 5.91
C LEU A 462 11.15 23.75 6.31
N VAL A 463 11.71 22.87 5.46
CA VAL A 463 11.74 21.43 5.74
C VAL A 463 12.67 21.14 6.93
N LYS A 464 13.85 21.79 6.98
CA LYS A 464 14.79 21.59 8.08
C LYS A 464 14.22 22.09 9.40
N GLU A 465 13.59 23.26 9.39
CA GLU A 465 12.93 23.81 10.57
C GLU A 465 11.83 22.88 11.11
N LEU A 466 11.01 22.27 10.23
CA LEU A 466 10.00 21.29 10.62
C LEU A 466 10.62 20.03 11.23
N PHE A 467 11.67 19.50 10.58
CA PHE A 467 12.33 18.27 11.02
C PHE A 467 13.08 18.46 12.34
N ASP A 468 13.75 19.60 12.52
CA ASP A 468 14.42 19.97 13.77
C ASP A 468 13.39 20.19 14.89
N ALA A 469 12.22 20.77 14.60
CA ALA A 469 11.11 20.87 15.55
C ALA A 469 10.56 19.49 15.93
N ALA A 470 10.34 18.59 14.96
CA ALA A 470 9.92 17.22 15.24
C ALA A 470 10.94 16.50 16.13
N LYS A 471 12.24 16.56 15.80
CA LYS A 471 13.33 15.99 16.61
C LYS A 471 13.34 16.54 18.04
N LYS A 472 13.01 17.82 18.23
CA LYS A 472 13.05 18.50 19.52
C LYS A 472 11.82 18.28 20.38
N TYR A 473 10.62 18.40 19.81
CA TYR A 473 9.36 18.45 20.56
C TYR A 473 8.56 17.15 20.47
N GLN A 474 8.69 16.40 19.38
CA GLN A 474 7.94 15.17 19.11
C GLN A 474 8.87 14.07 18.55
N PRO A 475 9.93 13.65 19.28
CA PRO A 475 11.02 12.83 18.75
C PRO A 475 10.61 11.44 18.24
N THR A 476 9.42 10.97 18.63
CA THR A 476 8.83 9.70 18.18
C THR A 476 8.22 9.80 16.78
N LEU A 477 7.89 11.00 16.30
CA LEU A 477 7.36 11.19 14.94
C LEU A 477 8.42 10.85 13.90
N LYS A 478 8.06 9.95 13.00
CA LYS A 478 8.87 9.64 11.81
C LYS A 478 8.68 10.73 10.76
N ARG A 479 9.76 11.08 10.07
CA ARG A 479 9.83 12.26 9.20
C ARG A 479 9.96 11.82 7.76
N GLY A 480 8.96 12.08 6.94
CA GLY A 480 8.91 11.75 5.53
C GLY A 480 9.06 12.96 4.63
N THR A 481 9.62 12.72 3.45
CA THR A 481 9.75 13.72 2.39
C THR A 481 9.01 13.28 1.15
N TYR A 482 8.09 14.12 0.68
CA TYR A 482 7.52 13.97 -0.65
C TYR A 482 8.42 14.62 -1.69
N PHE A 483 8.63 13.91 -2.80
CA PHE A 483 9.46 14.40 -3.90
C PHE A 483 8.81 14.15 -5.26
N SER A 484 8.47 15.23 -5.96
CA SER A 484 8.03 15.13 -7.34
C SER A 484 9.19 14.79 -8.28
N LEU A 485 9.12 13.65 -8.96
CA LEU A 485 10.16 13.24 -9.91
C LEU A 485 10.20 14.17 -11.14
N PRO A 486 9.11 14.31 -11.92
CA PRO A 486 9.06 15.25 -13.02
C PRO A 486 8.76 16.68 -12.58
N GLU A 487 9.28 17.66 -13.33
CA GLU A 487 8.91 19.07 -13.21
C GLU A 487 8.23 19.53 -14.49
N TRP A 488 7.06 20.17 -14.40
CA TRP A 488 6.25 20.50 -15.57
C TRP A 488 7.00 21.34 -16.60
N PHE A 489 7.62 22.42 -16.13
CA PHE A 489 8.16 23.45 -17.01
C PHE A 489 9.67 23.69 -16.86
N ASN A 490 10.39 22.78 -16.19
CA ASN A 490 11.84 22.85 -16.12
C ASN A 490 12.45 22.39 -17.46
N PRO A 491 13.17 23.26 -18.19
CA PRO A 491 13.73 22.90 -19.49
C PRO A 491 14.75 21.75 -19.43
N SER A 492 15.43 21.54 -18.29
CA SER A 492 16.36 20.42 -18.10
C SER A 492 15.64 19.06 -18.05
N TRP A 493 14.36 19.03 -17.67
CA TRP A 493 13.52 17.83 -17.73
C TRP A 493 13.07 17.50 -19.17
N GLY A 494 13.19 18.44 -20.13
CA GLY A 494 12.63 18.29 -21.48
C GLY A 494 13.08 17.04 -22.25
N LYS A 495 14.28 16.51 -21.96
CA LYS A 495 14.77 15.21 -22.50
C LYS A 495 13.88 14.03 -22.10
N TYR A 496 13.26 14.10 -20.92
CA TYR A 496 12.41 13.08 -20.32
C TYR A 496 10.92 13.42 -20.39
N GLY A 497 10.58 14.59 -20.93
CA GLY A 497 9.22 15.11 -20.97
C GLY A 497 8.25 14.18 -21.70
N PHE A 498 7.02 14.07 -21.19
CA PHE A 498 6.03 13.13 -21.71
C PHE A 498 4.59 13.64 -21.56
N ALA A 499 3.70 13.10 -22.38
CA ALA A 499 2.25 13.24 -22.24
C ALA A 499 1.63 11.92 -21.77
N GLN A 500 0.85 11.94 -20.69
CA GLN A 500 0.34 10.72 -20.04
C GLN A 500 -0.59 9.87 -20.93
N TYR A 501 -1.30 10.52 -21.85
CA TYR A 501 -2.36 9.90 -22.66
C TYR A 501 -2.23 10.13 -24.17
N GLY A 502 -1.07 10.60 -24.63
CA GLY A 502 -0.86 10.92 -26.05
C GLY A 502 -1.76 12.06 -26.55
N PRO A 503 -1.78 12.31 -27.87
CA PRO A 503 -2.52 13.44 -28.46
C PRO A 503 -4.04 13.29 -28.40
N GLU A 504 -4.55 12.07 -28.20
CA GLU A 504 -5.99 11.77 -28.13
C GLU A 504 -6.68 12.25 -26.84
N ARG A 505 -5.92 12.58 -25.79
CA ARG A 505 -6.42 13.24 -24.58
C ARG A 505 -5.57 14.46 -24.23
N PRO A 506 -5.77 15.58 -24.96
CA PRO A 506 -5.05 16.82 -24.69
C PRO A 506 -5.43 17.45 -23.35
N ASP A 507 -6.55 17.04 -22.76
CA ASP A 507 -7.00 17.41 -21.41
C ASP A 507 -6.28 16.64 -20.29
N GLY A 508 -5.47 15.64 -20.64
CA GLY A 508 -4.73 14.83 -19.69
C GLY A 508 -3.46 15.51 -19.17
N THR A 509 -3.08 15.19 -17.93
CA THR A 509 -1.81 15.63 -17.34
C THR A 509 -0.63 15.27 -18.23
N THR A 510 0.31 16.20 -18.38
CA THR A 510 1.61 15.94 -18.99
C THR A 510 2.72 16.58 -18.16
N HIS A 511 3.95 16.12 -18.32
CA HIS A 511 5.13 16.74 -17.71
C HIS A 511 6.10 17.08 -18.83
N PRO A 512 5.87 18.19 -19.55
CA PRO A 512 6.50 18.39 -20.84
C PRO A 512 7.98 18.78 -20.73
N GLY A 513 8.43 19.35 -19.60
CA GLY A 513 9.80 19.83 -19.43
C GLY A 513 10.14 20.96 -20.42
N ILE A 514 9.16 21.81 -20.74
CA ILE A 514 9.31 22.96 -21.63
C ILE A 514 8.92 24.24 -20.88
N ILE A 515 9.48 25.37 -21.25
CA ILE A 515 9.12 26.62 -20.57
C ILE A 515 7.65 26.98 -20.85
N ALA A 516 6.90 27.32 -19.80
CA ALA A 516 5.51 27.71 -19.88
C ALA A 516 5.30 28.98 -20.73
N ARG A 517 4.09 29.10 -21.29
CA ARG A 517 3.62 30.29 -22.01
C ARG A 517 2.51 30.95 -21.20
N ASN A 518 2.60 32.25 -21.02
CA ASN A 518 1.53 33.02 -20.40
C ASN A 518 0.25 32.89 -21.27
N PRO A 519 -0.89 32.47 -20.69
CA PRO A 519 -2.09 32.12 -21.44
C PRO A 519 -2.87 33.33 -21.98
N PHE A 520 -2.43 34.56 -21.70
CA PHE A 520 -3.07 35.80 -22.16
C PHE A 520 -2.16 36.61 -23.08
N THR A 521 -0.86 36.68 -22.77
CA THR A 521 0.12 37.46 -23.54
C THR A 521 0.90 36.61 -24.54
N ASN A 522 0.87 35.27 -24.36
CA ASN A 522 1.67 34.29 -25.11
C ASN A 522 3.19 34.48 -24.99
N LEU A 523 3.64 35.32 -24.05
CA LEU A 523 5.04 35.47 -23.71
C LEU A 523 5.53 34.26 -22.91
N THR A 524 6.83 33.99 -22.96
CA THR A 524 7.46 32.95 -22.15
C THR A 524 7.40 33.36 -20.68
N GLU A 525 6.85 32.50 -19.82
CA GLU A 525 6.95 32.70 -18.37
C GLU A 525 8.37 32.34 -17.91
N PRO A 526 8.99 33.09 -16.99
CA PRO A 526 10.29 32.71 -16.46
C PRO A 526 10.21 31.40 -15.67
N TYR A 527 11.28 30.61 -15.72
CA TYR A 527 11.54 29.53 -14.76
C TYR A 527 12.60 30.03 -13.76
N THR A 528 12.16 30.92 -12.89
CA THR A 528 13.01 31.70 -11.99
C THR A 528 13.81 30.79 -11.07
N GLY A 529 15.11 31.07 -10.95
CA GLY A 529 16.03 30.27 -10.14
C GLY A 529 16.55 29.01 -10.83
N HIS A 530 16.25 28.78 -12.11
CA HIS A 530 16.86 27.70 -12.89
C HIS A 530 18.39 27.80 -12.88
N ILE A 531 19.05 26.66 -12.72
CA ILE A 531 20.48 26.49 -12.96
C ILE A 531 20.61 25.55 -14.15
N GLU A 532 21.40 25.94 -15.15
CA GLU A 532 21.67 25.09 -16.30
C GLU A 532 22.52 23.89 -15.88
N VAL A 533 22.05 22.70 -16.24
CA VAL A 533 22.64 21.40 -15.91
C VAL A 533 22.70 20.53 -17.15
N ASN A 534 23.53 19.49 -17.15
CA ASN A 534 23.69 18.61 -18.30
C ASN A 534 22.57 17.56 -18.36
N ASP A 535 22.24 16.96 -17.21
CA ASP A 535 21.19 15.95 -17.11
C ASP A 535 20.37 16.15 -15.83
N PHE A 536 19.06 16.33 -15.98
CA PHE A 536 18.18 16.57 -14.82
C PHE A 536 18.21 15.43 -13.80
N ILE A 537 18.33 14.17 -14.23
CA ILE A 537 18.29 13.04 -13.29
C ILE A 537 19.57 13.02 -12.46
N GLU A 538 20.74 13.15 -13.11
CA GLU A 538 22.05 13.05 -12.47
C GLU A 538 22.44 14.32 -11.70
N ASP A 539 22.09 15.50 -12.22
CA ASP A 539 22.55 16.78 -11.68
C ASP A 539 21.52 17.47 -10.76
N VAL A 540 20.24 17.05 -10.78
CA VAL A 540 19.15 17.69 -10.00
C VAL A 540 18.39 16.68 -9.15
N MET A 541 17.73 15.70 -9.77
CA MET A 541 16.83 14.77 -9.08
C MET A 541 17.57 13.94 -8.02
N VAL A 542 18.56 13.16 -8.44
CA VAL A 542 19.28 12.25 -7.54
C VAL A 542 20.02 13.03 -6.44
N PRO A 543 20.77 14.11 -6.74
CA PRO A 543 21.42 14.89 -5.68
C PRO A 543 20.43 15.50 -4.67
N GLN A 544 19.27 15.99 -5.11
CA GLN A 544 18.23 16.48 -4.20
C GLN A 544 17.66 15.37 -3.31
N MET A 545 17.37 14.20 -3.87
CA MET A 545 16.93 13.04 -3.09
C MET A 545 17.99 12.59 -2.08
N GLU A 546 19.26 12.62 -2.45
CA GLU A 546 20.39 12.33 -1.55
C GLU A 546 20.51 13.33 -0.40
N ILE A 547 20.38 14.63 -0.67
CA ILE A 547 20.36 15.66 0.38
C ILE A 547 19.27 15.35 1.40
N LEU A 548 18.04 15.10 0.94
CA LEU A 548 16.91 14.76 1.82
C LEU A 548 17.17 13.45 2.61
N ALA A 549 17.70 12.43 1.94
CA ALA A 549 18.01 11.15 2.57
C ALA A 549 19.09 11.23 3.65
N TYR A 550 20.19 11.95 3.37
CA TYR A 550 21.42 11.92 4.17
C TYR A 550 21.51 13.07 5.16
N GLU A 551 21.19 14.29 4.73
CA GLU A 551 21.35 15.50 5.55
C GLU A 551 20.10 15.78 6.39
N TYR A 552 18.90 15.51 5.84
CA TYR A 552 17.63 15.66 6.55
C TYR A 552 17.23 14.38 7.28
N GLU A 553 17.90 13.27 7.00
CA GLU A 553 17.62 11.97 7.60
C GLU A 553 16.16 11.56 7.43
N SER A 554 15.63 11.66 6.21
CA SER A 554 14.27 11.18 5.90
C SER A 554 14.09 9.71 6.31
N ASP A 555 12.96 9.39 6.92
CA ASP A 555 12.51 8.04 7.24
C ASP A 555 11.63 7.46 6.12
N ILE A 556 10.99 8.32 5.32
CA ILE A 556 10.14 7.97 4.17
C ILE A 556 10.57 8.80 2.95
N MET A 557 10.79 8.15 1.81
CA MET A 557 10.88 8.81 0.51
C MET A 557 9.58 8.55 -0.26
N TRP A 558 8.71 9.56 -0.30
CA TRP A 558 7.41 9.47 -0.95
C TRP A 558 7.49 10.16 -2.31
N CYS A 559 7.81 9.44 -3.38
CA CYS A 559 7.90 10.07 -4.69
C CYS A 559 6.52 10.21 -5.33
N ASP A 560 6.44 10.97 -6.42
CA ASP A 560 5.23 11.03 -7.22
C ASP A 560 5.48 11.08 -8.72
N ALA A 561 4.39 10.83 -9.46
CA ALA A 561 4.27 10.85 -10.91
C ALA A 561 5.04 9.75 -11.69
N GLY A 562 5.80 8.87 -11.02
CA GLY A 562 6.38 7.65 -11.60
C GLY A 562 6.92 7.84 -13.02
N ALA A 563 8.08 8.46 -13.17
CA ALA A 563 8.65 8.82 -14.47
C ALA A 563 10.11 8.33 -14.62
N SER A 564 10.81 8.78 -15.66
CA SER A 564 12.26 8.56 -15.78
C SER A 564 12.98 8.97 -14.50
N ASN A 565 13.82 8.10 -13.95
CA ASN A 565 14.33 8.24 -12.60
C ASN A 565 15.74 7.64 -12.43
N GLY A 566 16.41 8.00 -11.34
CA GLY A 566 17.66 7.40 -10.87
C GLY A 566 17.48 6.51 -9.63
N THR A 567 16.28 6.00 -9.39
CA THR A 567 15.87 5.41 -8.10
C THR A 567 16.70 4.20 -7.71
N ALA A 568 17.06 3.30 -8.63
CA ALA A 568 17.87 2.13 -8.30
C ALA A 568 19.25 2.50 -7.69
N ASN A 569 19.93 3.51 -8.24
CA ASN A 569 21.21 4.00 -7.72
C ASN A 569 21.07 4.77 -6.40
N PHE A 570 19.98 5.51 -6.25
CA PHE A 570 19.67 6.24 -5.01
C PHE A 570 19.30 5.26 -3.88
N ALA A 571 18.31 4.40 -4.11
CA ALA A 571 17.74 3.49 -3.13
C ALA A 571 18.78 2.53 -2.57
N SER A 572 19.59 1.89 -3.41
CA SER A 572 20.66 0.99 -2.96
C SER A 572 21.62 1.66 -1.96
N ARG A 573 22.08 2.88 -2.25
CA ARG A 573 22.96 3.64 -1.35
C ARG A 573 22.24 4.13 -0.11
N TRP A 574 21.00 4.58 -0.23
CA TRP A 574 20.22 5.06 0.90
C TRP A 574 19.86 3.96 1.89
N PHE A 575 19.42 2.80 1.41
CA PHE A 575 19.13 1.64 2.24
C PHE A 575 20.37 1.16 3.00
N GLU A 576 21.54 1.15 2.34
CA GLU A 576 22.80 0.78 2.99
C GLU A 576 23.22 1.83 4.03
N TYR A 577 23.12 3.12 3.70
CA TYR A 577 23.40 4.22 4.64
C TYR A 577 22.50 4.17 5.88
N ALA A 578 21.19 4.02 5.67
CA ALA A 578 20.21 3.94 6.75
C ALA A 578 20.48 2.73 7.65
N ARG A 579 20.70 1.54 7.06
CA ARG A 579 21.04 0.33 7.80
C ARG A 579 22.33 0.51 8.62
N ALA A 580 23.37 1.10 8.06
CA ALA A 580 24.62 1.37 8.77
C ALA A 580 24.44 2.33 9.96
N ALA A 581 23.46 3.23 9.88
CA ALA A 581 23.05 4.12 10.96
C ALA A 581 22.05 3.50 11.95
N GLY A 582 21.68 2.23 11.79
CA GLY A 582 20.67 1.56 12.62
C GLY A 582 19.25 2.11 12.42
N ARG A 583 18.97 2.64 11.22
CA ARG A 583 17.68 3.19 10.83
C ARG A 583 17.04 2.30 9.77
N ASP A 584 15.76 2.00 9.95
CA ASP A 584 14.95 1.38 8.90
C ASP A 584 14.13 2.47 8.21
N VAL A 585 14.24 2.54 6.88
CA VAL A 585 13.59 3.55 6.03
C VAL A 585 12.60 2.87 5.08
N THR A 586 11.77 3.65 4.39
CA THR A 586 10.80 3.11 3.43
C THR A 586 10.59 4.03 2.22
N ILE A 587 10.24 3.46 1.07
CA ILE A 587 10.00 4.17 -0.19
C ILE A 587 8.69 3.70 -0.85
N ASN A 588 7.91 4.64 -1.39
CA ASN A 588 6.60 4.32 -1.95
C ASN A 588 6.65 3.72 -3.37
N SER A 589 5.50 3.27 -3.88
CA SER A 589 5.37 2.69 -5.22
C SER A 589 5.58 3.65 -6.40
N ARG A 590 5.63 4.97 -6.15
CA ARG A 590 5.63 6.00 -7.20
C ARG A 590 7.02 6.53 -7.56
N CYS A 591 8.09 5.93 -7.03
CA CYS A 591 9.47 6.33 -7.34
C CYS A 591 10.02 5.81 -8.69
N GLY A 592 9.19 5.16 -9.50
CA GLY A 592 9.52 4.80 -10.89
C GLY A 592 10.43 3.58 -11.08
N THR A 593 10.80 2.87 -10.00
CA THR A 593 11.41 1.53 -10.05
C THR A 593 10.53 0.57 -9.25
N ALA A 594 9.91 -0.40 -9.91
CA ALA A 594 8.96 -1.31 -9.26
C ALA A 594 9.59 -2.15 -8.16
N GLU A 595 10.87 -2.47 -8.35
CA GLU A 595 11.65 -3.31 -7.48
C GLU A 595 12.23 -2.57 -6.28
N ALA A 596 12.11 -1.23 -6.24
CA ALA A 596 12.42 -0.49 -5.04
C ALA A 596 11.18 -0.26 -4.16
N ASN A 597 9.98 -0.62 -4.62
CA ASN A 597 8.72 -0.30 -3.93
C ASN A 597 8.53 -1.10 -2.63
N ASP A 598 8.36 -0.41 -1.49
CA ASP A 598 8.06 -1.04 -0.19
C ASP A 598 6.57 -1.13 0.16
N PHE A 599 5.75 -0.25 -0.42
CA PHE A 599 4.30 -0.19 -0.20
C PHE A 599 3.55 0.54 -1.32
N ASP A 600 2.34 0.05 -1.59
CA ASP A 600 1.48 0.58 -2.66
C ASP A 600 0.73 1.85 -2.19
N THR A 601 0.37 2.75 -3.10
CA THR A 601 -0.19 4.08 -2.76
C THR A 601 -1.47 4.44 -3.51
N PRO A 602 -2.54 3.64 -3.38
CA PRO A 602 -3.79 3.91 -4.06
C PRO A 602 -4.47 5.16 -3.48
N GLU A 603 -4.79 6.10 -4.35
CA GLU A 603 -5.31 7.42 -3.97
C GLU A 603 -6.81 7.37 -3.70
N TYR A 604 -7.28 7.96 -2.59
CA TYR A 604 -8.69 7.96 -2.15
C TYR A 604 -9.33 6.56 -2.06
N ALA A 605 -8.54 5.49 -2.09
CA ALA A 605 -9.03 4.14 -2.27
C ALA A 605 -9.47 3.50 -0.95
N THR A 606 -10.45 2.59 -1.08
CA THR A 606 -10.88 1.65 -0.06
C THR A 606 -10.96 0.25 -0.69
N PHE A 607 -10.81 -0.79 0.13
CA PHE A 607 -10.88 -2.19 -0.33
C PHE A 607 -12.01 -2.93 0.41
N ALA A 608 -12.52 -4.07 -0.08
CA ALA A 608 -13.45 -4.87 0.72
C ALA A 608 -12.74 -6.02 1.48
N THR A 609 -11.57 -6.41 0.99
CA THR A 609 -10.72 -7.46 1.57
C THR A 609 -9.38 -6.88 2.03
N ALA A 610 -8.78 -7.52 3.02
CA ALA A 610 -7.44 -7.15 3.46
C ALA A 610 -6.42 -7.45 2.36
N GLN A 611 -5.53 -6.50 2.11
CA GLN A 611 -4.42 -6.69 1.17
C GLN A 611 -3.22 -7.23 1.93
N ARG A 612 -2.57 -8.24 1.36
CA ARG A 612 -1.40 -8.83 2.00
C ARG A 612 -0.17 -7.93 1.90
N ARG A 613 0.07 -7.39 0.71
CA ARG A 613 1.12 -6.39 0.48
C ARG A 613 0.74 -5.11 1.21
N LYS A 614 1.73 -4.46 1.84
CA LYS A 614 1.51 -3.20 2.55
C LYS A 614 1.11 -2.11 1.57
N TRP A 615 0.17 -1.26 2.00
CA TRP A 615 -0.32 -0.14 1.22
C TRP A 615 -0.68 1.05 2.11
N GLU A 616 -0.77 2.23 1.50
CA GLU A 616 -1.12 3.48 2.14
C GLU A 616 -2.11 4.26 1.28
N SER A 617 -3.34 4.43 1.78
CA SER A 617 -4.30 5.34 1.16
C SER A 617 -3.94 6.77 1.50
N ASN A 618 -3.98 7.66 0.53
CA ASN A 618 -3.75 9.09 0.73
C ASN A 618 -4.90 9.91 0.14
N ARG A 619 -5.24 11.01 0.82
CA ARG A 619 -6.34 11.91 0.45
C ARG A 619 -6.29 13.25 1.21
N GLY A 620 -6.91 14.28 0.66
CA GLY A 620 -7.18 15.56 1.33
C GLY A 620 -8.22 15.48 2.46
N MET A 621 -8.04 16.33 3.49
CA MET A 621 -9.14 16.80 4.34
C MET A 621 -10.08 17.71 3.55
N ASP A 622 -9.53 18.56 2.69
CA ASP A 622 -10.26 19.17 1.60
C ASP A 622 -10.68 18.04 0.62
N PRO A 623 -11.97 17.89 0.32
CA PRO A 623 -12.44 16.80 -0.54
C PRO A 623 -12.06 16.96 -2.01
N PHE A 624 -11.49 18.10 -2.42
CA PHE A 624 -11.18 18.40 -3.82
C PHE A 624 -9.71 18.71 -4.11
N SER A 625 -8.84 18.74 -3.10
CA SER A 625 -7.48 19.25 -3.26
C SER A 625 -6.53 18.74 -2.18
N TYR A 626 -5.24 18.71 -2.48
CA TYR A 626 -4.19 18.56 -1.48
C TYR A 626 -3.69 19.92 -1.00
N GLY A 627 -3.36 20.83 -1.92
CA GLY A 627 -2.98 22.20 -1.58
C GLY A 627 -4.19 23.01 -1.09
N PHE A 628 -3.94 24.05 -0.28
CA PHE A 628 -5.00 24.94 0.22
C PHE A 628 -5.88 25.50 -0.91
N ASN A 629 -7.19 25.25 -0.85
CA ASN A 629 -8.17 25.79 -1.78
C ASN A 629 -9.11 26.76 -1.06
N GLN A 630 -9.03 28.05 -1.39
CA GLN A 630 -9.88 29.08 -0.78
C GLN A 630 -11.36 28.99 -1.21
N ALA A 631 -11.64 28.22 -2.26
CA ALA A 631 -13.00 28.03 -2.76
C ALA A 631 -13.79 26.96 -1.98
N THR A 632 -13.11 26.07 -1.25
CA THR A 632 -13.75 25.05 -0.42
C THR A 632 -14.29 25.70 0.86
N PRO A 633 -15.61 25.69 1.10
CA PRO A 633 -16.16 26.20 2.35
C PRO A 633 -15.86 25.24 3.50
N ASP A 634 -15.76 25.77 4.73
CA ASP A 634 -15.35 24.99 5.91
C ASP A 634 -16.25 23.76 6.14
N GLU A 635 -17.56 23.86 5.88
CA GLU A 635 -18.52 22.77 6.02
C GLU A 635 -18.31 21.56 5.07
N GLU A 636 -17.52 21.73 4.00
CA GLU A 636 -17.21 20.65 3.06
C GLU A 636 -15.94 19.88 3.44
N TYR A 637 -15.12 20.42 4.36
CA TYR A 637 -13.96 19.69 4.87
C TYR A 637 -14.37 18.41 5.59
N MET A 638 -13.50 17.40 5.52
CA MET A 638 -13.64 16.17 6.28
C MET A 638 -13.86 16.47 7.77
N ASN A 639 -14.85 15.81 8.38
CA ASN A 639 -15.10 15.88 9.82
C ASN A 639 -14.44 14.71 10.59
N ALA A 640 -14.44 14.78 11.92
CA ALA A 640 -13.76 13.81 12.78
C ALA A 640 -14.31 12.39 12.63
N THR A 641 -15.62 12.21 12.48
CA THR A 641 -16.24 10.89 12.24
C THR A 641 -15.74 10.26 10.95
N VAL A 642 -15.69 11.02 9.85
CA VAL A 642 -15.19 10.52 8.56
C VAL A 642 -13.70 10.18 8.67
N LEU A 643 -12.91 10.99 9.37
CA LEU A 643 -11.49 10.71 9.59
C LEU A 643 -11.29 9.39 10.34
N VAL A 644 -11.94 9.24 11.51
CA VAL A 644 -11.83 8.06 12.36
C VAL A 644 -12.28 6.80 11.62
N THR A 645 -13.45 6.84 10.98
CA THR A 645 -13.97 5.68 10.24
C THR A 645 -13.14 5.34 9.01
N THR A 646 -12.56 6.33 8.33
CA THR A 646 -11.60 6.09 7.23
C THR A 646 -10.35 5.40 7.74
N LEU A 647 -9.76 5.87 8.86
CA LEU A 647 -8.59 5.25 9.47
C LEU A 647 -8.87 3.79 9.87
N VAL A 648 -9.97 3.54 10.58
CA VAL A 648 -10.41 2.21 11.00
C VAL A 648 -10.58 1.28 9.78
N ASP A 649 -11.17 1.80 8.69
CA ASP A 649 -11.33 1.04 7.44
C ASP A 649 -9.97 0.63 6.84
N MET A 650 -9.02 1.56 6.73
CA MET A 650 -7.69 1.28 6.16
C MET A 650 -6.95 0.23 7.01
N VAL A 651 -6.92 0.43 8.32
CA VAL A 651 -6.17 -0.42 9.27
C VAL A 651 -6.65 -1.86 9.23
N SER A 652 -7.97 -2.06 9.22
CA SER A 652 -8.56 -3.40 9.15
C SER A 652 -8.23 -4.18 7.87
N LYS A 653 -7.74 -3.48 6.83
CA LYS A 653 -7.38 -4.03 5.51
C LYS A 653 -5.88 -4.00 5.25
N ASN A 654 -5.08 -3.94 6.33
CA ASN A 654 -3.62 -3.86 6.32
C ASN A 654 -3.03 -2.52 5.83
N GLY A 655 -3.87 -1.52 5.59
CA GLY A 655 -3.46 -0.22 5.07
C GLY A 655 -3.01 0.76 6.15
N ASN A 656 -2.24 1.76 5.74
CA ASN A 656 -2.09 3.03 6.46
C ASN A 656 -2.96 4.12 5.82
N LEU A 657 -3.29 5.16 6.59
CA LEU A 657 -3.90 6.39 6.11
C LEU A 657 -2.89 7.54 6.20
N LEU A 658 -2.57 8.15 5.06
CA LEU A 658 -1.81 9.40 4.98
C LEU A 658 -2.77 10.55 4.64
N LEU A 659 -3.26 11.24 5.66
CA LEU A 659 -4.27 12.28 5.52
C LEU A 659 -3.62 13.64 5.30
N ASN A 660 -3.99 14.32 4.22
CA ASN A 660 -3.39 15.58 3.84
C ASN A 660 -4.08 16.80 4.46
N ILE A 661 -3.26 17.74 4.96
CA ILE A 661 -3.63 19.12 5.26
C ILE A 661 -3.08 20.09 4.20
N GLY A 662 -3.80 21.18 3.96
CA GLY A 662 -3.40 22.25 3.03
C GLY A 662 -3.13 23.58 3.74
N PRO A 663 -1.89 23.87 4.17
CA PRO A 663 -1.57 25.15 4.80
C PRO A 663 -1.62 26.34 3.83
N LYS A 664 -1.96 27.52 4.36
CA LYS A 664 -2.01 28.79 3.60
C LYS A 664 -0.61 29.33 3.32
N ALA A 665 -0.48 30.27 2.38
CA ALA A 665 0.81 30.89 2.01
C ALA A 665 1.55 31.60 3.17
N ASP A 666 0.83 32.02 4.22
CA ASP A 666 1.43 32.62 5.42
C ASP A 666 1.92 31.56 6.43
N GLY A 667 1.64 30.27 6.22
CA GLY A 667 2.02 29.17 7.10
C GLY A 667 0.95 28.77 8.13
N THR A 668 -0.19 29.44 8.17
CA THR A 668 -1.33 29.02 9.00
C THR A 668 -2.05 27.82 8.38
N ILE A 669 -2.50 26.90 9.23
CA ILE A 669 -3.37 25.79 8.84
C ILE A 669 -4.84 26.24 9.00
N PRO A 670 -5.74 26.00 8.03
CA PRO A 670 -7.18 26.23 8.17
C PRO A 670 -7.72 25.74 9.52
N GLN A 671 -8.48 26.58 10.23
CA GLN A 671 -8.93 26.25 11.59
C GLN A 671 -9.89 25.06 11.63
N VAL A 672 -10.64 24.81 10.55
CA VAL A 672 -11.47 23.61 10.42
C VAL A 672 -10.63 22.33 10.41
N GLU A 673 -9.49 22.32 9.71
CA GLU A 673 -8.56 21.18 9.72
C GLU A 673 -7.96 20.98 11.12
N VAL A 674 -7.50 22.07 11.76
CA VAL A 674 -6.93 22.04 13.12
C VAL A 674 -7.94 21.50 14.15
N ALA A 675 -9.19 21.97 14.09
CA ALA A 675 -10.25 21.55 15.01
C ALA A 675 -10.60 20.07 14.82
N THR A 676 -10.84 19.65 13.57
CA THR A 676 -11.15 18.25 13.23
C THR A 676 -10.03 17.30 13.65
N LEU A 677 -8.75 17.65 13.37
CA LEU A 677 -7.62 16.81 13.73
C LEU A 677 -7.50 16.62 15.24
N ARG A 678 -7.72 17.68 16.03
CA ARG A 678 -7.70 17.59 17.50
C ARG A 678 -8.89 16.82 18.05
N GLU A 679 -10.07 16.94 17.43
CA GLU A 679 -11.26 16.19 17.82
C GLU A 679 -11.07 14.70 17.57
N ALA A 680 -10.71 14.31 16.34
CA ALA A 680 -10.40 12.93 15.99
C ALA A 680 -9.22 12.38 16.80
N GLY A 681 -8.20 13.20 17.04
CA GLY A 681 -7.02 12.84 17.82
C GLY A 681 -7.31 12.40 19.26
N LYS A 682 -8.35 12.97 19.89
CA LYS A 682 -8.82 12.49 21.21
C LYS A 682 -9.28 11.05 21.13
N TRP A 683 -10.09 10.70 20.13
CA TRP A 683 -10.56 9.34 19.91
C TRP A 683 -9.40 8.40 19.55
N ILE A 684 -8.55 8.79 18.60
CA ILE A 684 -7.43 7.96 18.11
C ILE A 684 -6.47 7.61 19.24
N LYS A 685 -6.14 8.57 20.10
CA LYS A 685 -5.25 8.32 21.25
C LYS A 685 -5.88 7.42 22.29
N ALA A 686 -7.17 7.59 22.57
CA ALA A 686 -7.86 6.76 23.56
C ALA A 686 -8.04 5.30 23.09
N HIS A 687 -8.22 5.07 21.79
CA HIS A 687 -8.46 3.76 21.20
C HIS A 687 -7.22 3.17 20.50
N GLY A 688 -6.04 3.73 20.79
CA GLY A 688 -4.80 3.41 20.07
C GLY A 688 -4.42 1.94 20.10
N GLU A 689 -4.77 1.18 21.14
CA GLU A 689 -4.48 -0.26 21.23
C GLU A 689 -5.22 -1.12 20.20
N GLY A 690 -6.37 -0.64 19.70
CA GLY A 690 -7.14 -1.28 18.63
C GLY A 690 -6.72 -0.85 17.23
N ILE A 691 -5.76 0.08 17.12
CA ILE A 691 -5.30 0.68 15.85
C ILE A 691 -3.81 0.40 15.63
N PHE A 692 -2.95 0.95 16.48
CA PHE A 692 -1.49 0.87 16.33
C PHE A 692 -0.94 -0.49 16.76
N ASN A 693 0.15 -0.94 16.14
CA ASN A 693 0.74 -2.27 16.37
C ASN A 693 -0.25 -3.46 16.21
N THR A 694 -1.35 -3.25 15.48
CA THR A 694 -2.31 -4.31 15.16
C THR A 694 -2.07 -4.89 13.77
N THR A 695 -2.66 -6.04 13.48
CA THR A 695 -2.76 -6.60 12.13
C THR A 695 -4.21 -6.91 11.77
N TYR A 696 -4.48 -7.10 10.48
CA TYR A 696 -5.77 -7.51 9.96
C TYR A 696 -6.12 -8.96 10.37
N TRP A 697 -7.39 -9.32 10.26
CA TRP A 697 -7.86 -10.69 10.41
C TRP A 697 -7.92 -11.40 9.05
N PHE A 698 -7.23 -12.55 8.93
CA PHE A 698 -7.13 -13.29 7.67
C PHE A 698 -8.50 -13.72 7.13
N TRP A 699 -9.41 -14.12 8.00
CA TRP A 699 -10.72 -14.61 7.63
C TRP A 699 -11.56 -13.57 6.87
N LYS A 700 -11.62 -12.35 7.41
CA LYS A 700 -12.53 -11.30 6.95
C LYS A 700 -12.11 -9.95 7.55
N ALA A 701 -12.04 -8.92 6.70
CA ALA A 701 -11.72 -7.56 7.15
C ALA A 701 -12.94 -6.80 7.72
N GLU A 702 -14.14 -7.10 7.22
CA GLU A 702 -15.38 -6.42 7.60
C GLU A 702 -16.62 -7.31 7.61
N VAL A 703 -17.58 -6.99 8.50
CA VAL A 703 -18.98 -7.40 8.36
C VAL A 703 -19.78 -6.14 8.12
N ARG A 704 -20.48 -6.10 6.98
CA ARG A 704 -21.31 -4.98 6.54
C ARG A 704 -22.64 -5.53 6.04
N ASP A 705 -23.65 -5.48 6.90
CA ASP A 705 -25.01 -5.90 6.61
C ASP A 705 -26.04 -5.02 7.35
N ALA A 706 -27.31 -5.41 7.36
CA ALA A 706 -28.37 -4.64 8.01
C ALA A 706 -28.30 -4.63 9.55
N LYS A 707 -27.47 -5.49 10.15
CA LYS A 707 -27.32 -5.66 11.60
C LYS A 707 -26.03 -5.06 12.14
N ALA A 708 -24.97 -5.06 11.34
CA ALA A 708 -23.66 -4.57 11.75
C ALA A 708 -22.85 -3.96 10.62
N ASN A 709 -22.07 -2.94 10.98
CA ASN A 709 -21.04 -2.34 10.15
C ASN A 709 -19.75 -2.25 10.98
N VAL A 710 -19.01 -3.35 11.01
CA VAL A 710 -17.83 -3.52 11.88
C VAL A 710 -16.57 -3.80 11.08
N ARG A 711 -15.43 -3.45 11.67
CA ARG A 711 -14.08 -3.81 11.24
C ARG A 711 -13.37 -4.63 12.30
N PHE A 712 -12.32 -5.33 11.89
CA PHE A 712 -11.54 -6.18 12.79
C PHE A 712 -10.06 -5.84 12.73
N THR A 713 -9.44 -5.81 13.90
CA THR A 713 -7.98 -5.77 14.07
C THR A 713 -7.60 -6.72 15.20
N GLN A 714 -6.33 -7.08 15.28
CA GLN A 714 -5.86 -8.01 16.32
C GLN A 714 -4.40 -7.78 16.67
N THR A 715 -4.04 -8.20 17.88
CA THR A 715 -2.66 -8.36 18.36
C THR A 715 -2.44 -9.83 18.75
N ASP A 716 -1.28 -10.14 19.34
CA ASP A 716 -1.11 -11.46 19.97
C ASP A 716 -1.98 -11.62 21.23
N GLU A 717 -2.37 -10.52 21.88
CA GLU A 717 -3.01 -10.57 23.21
C GLU A 717 -4.53 -10.35 23.16
N ALA A 718 -5.04 -9.72 22.10
CA ALA A 718 -6.46 -9.39 21.98
C ALA A 718 -6.96 -9.33 20.54
N PHE A 719 -8.27 -9.51 20.38
CA PHE A 719 -9.01 -9.27 19.14
C PHE A 719 -9.93 -8.06 19.33
N TYR A 720 -10.04 -7.19 18.33
CA TYR A 720 -10.84 -5.97 18.40
C TYR A 720 -11.95 -5.98 17.36
N ILE A 721 -13.15 -5.59 17.78
CA ILE A 721 -14.30 -5.32 16.91
C ILE A 721 -14.57 -3.82 16.96
N LEU A 722 -14.38 -3.14 15.83
CA LEU A 722 -14.55 -1.69 15.71
C LEU A 722 -15.88 -1.42 14.99
N SER A 723 -16.90 -1.03 15.74
CA SER A 723 -18.22 -0.69 15.21
C SER A 723 -18.23 0.73 14.68
N MET A 724 -18.51 0.88 13.39
CA MET A 724 -18.62 2.19 12.73
C MET A 724 -20.02 2.81 12.89
N GLU A 725 -20.94 2.07 13.50
CA GLU A 725 -22.30 2.50 13.80
C GLU A 725 -22.58 2.32 15.29
N ARG A 726 -23.40 3.21 15.84
CA ARG A 726 -23.78 3.18 17.25
C ARG A 726 -24.52 1.87 17.53
N PRO A 727 -24.08 1.04 18.50
CA PRO A 727 -24.88 -0.08 18.96
C PRO A 727 -26.28 0.39 19.41
N VAL A 728 -27.31 -0.40 19.11
CA VAL A 728 -28.71 -0.05 19.42
C VAL A 728 -29.40 -1.21 20.15
N ASN A 729 -30.41 -0.87 20.96
CA ASN A 729 -31.19 -1.84 21.75
C ASN A 729 -30.33 -2.64 22.74
N GLY A 730 -29.33 -1.99 23.33
CA GLY A 730 -28.43 -2.57 24.33
C GLY A 730 -27.61 -3.76 23.83
N ARG A 731 -27.34 -3.87 22.52
CA ARG A 731 -26.56 -4.98 21.97
C ARG A 731 -25.77 -4.63 20.71
N LEU A 732 -24.65 -5.32 20.51
CA LEU A 732 -23.98 -5.48 19.22
C LEU A 732 -24.10 -6.94 18.78
N VAL A 733 -24.50 -7.19 17.52
CA VAL A 733 -24.67 -8.54 16.96
C VAL A 733 -23.76 -8.69 15.75
N VAL A 734 -22.86 -9.68 15.76
CA VAL A 734 -21.87 -9.89 14.68
C VAL A 734 -21.95 -11.34 14.20
N GLU A 735 -22.24 -11.52 12.90
CA GLU A 735 -22.31 -12.83 12.24
C GLU A 735 -20.95 -13.16 11.59
N ALA A 736 -20.02 -13.69 12.39
CA ALA A 736 -18.71 -14.11 11.95
C ALA A 736 -18.12 -15.13 12.95
N PRO A 737 -17.17 -15.99 12.52
CA PRO A 737 -16.45 -16.89 13.42
C PRO A 737 -15.41 -16.13 14.26
N ILE A 738 -15.88 -15.20 15.10
CA ILE A 738 -15.03 -14.39 15.97
C ILE A 738 -14.19 -15.31 16.86
N PRO A 739 -12.87 -15.10 16.99
CA PRO A 739 -11.97 -15.98 17.73
C PRO A 739 -12.07 -15.81 19.26
N ILE A 740 -13.29 -15.88 19.79
CA ILE A 740 -13.65 -15.76 21.21
C ILE A 740 -13.92 -17.14 21.82
N LEU A 741 -13.50 -17.35 23.07
CA LEU A 741 -13.69 -18.58 23.84
C LEU A 741 -14.20 -18.26 25.25
N GLU A 742 -14.79 -19.26 25.91
CA GLU A 742 -15.16 -19.17 27.33
C GLU A 742 -13.92 -18.81 28.18
N GLY A 743 -14.07 -17.82 29.05
CA GLY A 743 -12.98 -17.28 29.87
C GLY A 743 -12.28 -16.04 29.29
N ASP A 744 -12.53 -15.69 28.03
CA ASP A 744 -12.11 -14.41 27.46
C ASP A 744 -12.93 -13.26 28.07
N VAL A 745 -12.30 -12.09 28.23
CA VAL A 745 -12.93 -10.89 28.78
C VAL A 745 -13.24 -9.94 27.64
N VAL A 746 -14.50 -9.49 27.57
CA VAL A 746 -14.93 -8.52 26.56
C VAL A 746 -15.16 -7.18 27.24
N THR A 747 -14.56 -6.13 26.69
CA THR A 747 -14.68 -4.76 27.19
C THR A 747 -15.00 -3.78 26.07
N LEU A 748 -15.84 -2.78 26.36
CA LEU A 748 -15.94 -1.57 25.53
C LEU A 748 -14.87 -0.58 25.98
N LEU A 749 -14.05 -0.09 25.04
CA LEU A 749 -13.02 0.90 25.33
C LEU A 749 -13.62 2.32 25.40
N GLY A 750 -13.23 3.11 26.40
CA GLY A 750 -13.68 4.48 26.62
C GLY A 750 -12.67 5.56 26.19
N THR A 751 -13.10 6.82 26.17
CA THR A 751 -12.31 7.97 25.66
C THR A 751 -11.43 8.67 26.70
N SER A 752 -11.57 8.41 28.00
CA SER A 752 -10.97 9.24 29.06
C SER A 752 -10.48 8.47 30.30
N GLY A 753 -9.52 7.56 30.14
CA GLY A 753 -8.72 7.01 31.27
C GLY A 753 -9.52 6.29 32.38
N ALA A 754 -10.81 6.03 32.15
CA ALA A 754 -11.68 5.36 33.09
C ALA A 754 -12.68 4.47 32.33
N LEU A 755 -12.69 3.21 32.78
CA LEU A 755 -13.68 2.15 32.54
C LEU A 755 -13.60 1.47 31.17
N GLU A 756 -12.77 0.44 31.11
CA GLU A 756 -13.16 -0.74 30.34
C GLU A 756 -14.46 -1.29 30.95
N TRP A 757 -15.58 -1.19 30.22
CA TRP A 757 -16.83 -1.77 30.70
C TRP A 757 -16.87 -3.23 30.34
N GLY A 758 -16.74 -4.11 31.34
CA GLY A 758 -16.99 -5.54 31.15
C GLY A 758 -18.41 -5.74 30.62
N VAL A 759 -18.51 -6.39 29.47
CA VAL A 759 -19.79 -6.64 28.80
C VAL A 759 -20.11 -8.13 28.80
N GLU A 760 -21.37 -8.46 29.05
CA GLU A 760 -21.86 -9.82 28.87
C GLU A 760 -21.89 -10.17 27.38
N TRP A 761 -21.51 -11.39 27.04
CA TRP A 761 -21.54 -11.85 25.66
C TRP A 761 -22.05 -13.29 25.58
N GLY A 762 -22.59 -13.64 24.42
CA GLY A 762 -23.01 -14.99 24.09
C GLY A 762 -22.70 -15.31 22.63
N MET A 763 -22.34 -16.57 22.38
CA MET A 763 -22.12 -17.09 21.03
C MET A 763 -23.11 -18.22 20.78
N GLU A 764 -23.95 -18.07 19.75
CA GLU A 764 -24.90 -19.11 19.34
C GLU A 764 -24.88 -19.25 17.82
N ASN A 765 -24.66 -20.47 17.31
CA ASN A 765 -24.65 -20.77 15.87
C ASN A 765 -23.73 -19.85 15.02
N GLY A 766 -22.60 -19.41 15.58
CA GLY A 766 -21.65 -18.50 14.89
C GLY A 766 -22.07 -17.03 14.89
N VAL A 767 -23.04 -16.66 15.72
CA VAL A 767 -23.48 -15.28 15.94
C VAL A 767 -23.02 -14.84 17.32
N LEU A 768 -22.14 -13.84 17.37
CA LEU A 768 -21.73 -13.19 18.60
C LEU A 768 -22.75 -12.10 18.95
N THR A 769 -23.25 -12.12 20.18
CA THR A 769 -24.03 -11.02 20.77
C THR A 769 -23.27 -10.47 21.97
N ILE A 770 -23.04 -9.17 21.99
CA ILE A 770 -22.43 -8.44 23.10
C ILE A 770 -23.50 -7.52 23.67
N GLY A 771 -23.80 -7.62 24.97
CA GLY A 771 -24.67 -6.69 25.69
C GLY A 771 -23.94 -5.36 25.91
N VAL A 772 -24.63 -4.24 25.72
CA VAL A 772 -24.01 -2.92 25.86
C VAL A 772 -24.89 -2.02 26.73
N ASP A 773 -24.28 -1.35 27.71
CA ASP A 773 -24.93 -0.30 28.50
C ASP A 773 -25.03 0.97 27.65
N GLU A 774 -26.25 1.49 27.46
CA GLU A 774 -26.48 2.70 26.66
C GLU A 774 -25.73 3.92 27.22
N ASN A 775 -25.50 3.99 28.53
CA ASN A 775 -24.69 5.08 29.11
C ASN A 775 -23.22 4.99 28.67
N ALA A 776 -22.67 3.78 28.59
CA ALA A 776 -21.30 3.56 28.12
C ALA A 776 -21.15 3.81 26.62
N VAL A 777 -22.18 3.47 25.83
CA VAL A 777 -22.24 3.80 24.40
C VAL A 777 -22.19 5.30 24.18
N ASP A 778 -22.90 6.08 25.00
CA ASP A 778 -22.99 7.53 24.87
C ASP A 778 -21.70 8.27 25.29
N GLU A 779 -20.76 7.61 25.96
CA GLU A 779 -19.43 8.16 26.29
C GLU A 779 -18.40 8.03 25.14
N VAL A 780 -18.73 7.27 24.09
CA VAL A 780 -17.88 7.04 22.93
C VAL A 780 -18.54 7.60 21.68
N GLU A 781 -17.80 8.42 20.95
CA GLU A 781 -18.23 9.01 19.68
C GLU A 781 -17.43 8.43 18.52
N HIS A 782 -17.92 8.63 17.29
CA HIS A 782 -17.32 8.24 16.00
C HIS A 782 -17.22 6.73 15.71
N CYS A 783 -16.69 5.92 16.64
CA CYS A 783 -16.52 4.48 16.48
C CYS A 783 -16.38 3.79 17.85
N TRP A 784 -17.06 2.66 18.06
CA TRP A 784 -17.07 1.92 19.33
C TRP A 784 -16.17 0.69 19.22
N VAL A 785 -15.17 0.58 20.09
CA VAL A 785 -14.17 -0.50 20.05
C VAL A 785 -14.43 -1.50 21.17
N PHE A 786 -14.77 -2.73 20.78
CA PHE A 786 -14.91 -3.85 21.69
C PHE A 786 -13.64 -4.70 21.65
N LYS A 787 -12.95 -4.79 22.78
CA LYS A 787 -11.75 -5.60 22.98
C LYS A 787 -12.14 -6.95 23.55
N ILE A 788 -11.64 -8.01 22.93
CA ILE A 788 -11.71 -9.38 23.42
C ILE A 788 -10.30 -9.74 23.87
N GLU A 789 -10.05 -9.58 25.16
CA GLU A 789 -8.78 -9.98 25.78
C GLU A 789 -8.77 -11.50 25.95
N TYR A 790 -7.74 -12.15 25.42
CA TYR A 790 -7.63 -13.59 25.49
C TYR A 790 -7.38 -14.05 26.93
N GLY A 791 -8.20 -14.98 27.41
CA GLY A 791 -8.04 -15.64 28.71
C GLY A 791 -6.70 -16.34 28.86
N ALA A 792 -6.30 -16.59 30.11
CA ALA A 792 -5.03 -17.23 30.48
C ALA A 792 -5.04 -18.75 30.28
#